data_AF-V5H7F4-F1
#
_entry.id   AF-V5H7F4-F1
#
_cell.length_a   1.000
_cell.length_b   1.000
_cell.length_c   1.000
_cell.angle_alpha   90.00
_cell.angle_beta   90.00
_cell.angle_gamma   90.00
#
_symmetry.space_group_name_H-M   'P 1'
#
loop_
_entity.id
_entity.type
_entity.pdbx_description
1 polymer ?
#
loop_
_entity_poly.entity_id
_entity_poly.type
_entity_poly.pdbx_seq_one_letter_code
_entity_poly.pdbx_strand_id
1 'polypeptide(L)'
;MKERMKTVSVALVMCLNIGVDPPDVVKTQPCARLQCWLDPLQSPPQKALEAIGAALQKQYERWQSRARYKLSLDPTVEEVKKLCSSLRRNSKEDRVLFHYNGHGVPKPTVNGEIWVFNRSYTQYIPLSMYDLQQWMGAPSIYVYDCSSAGLILDSFNKFAVQHEREFEISLGVKGQAPPSYRGCIQLAACRPHQVLPMSPELPADLFTSCLTTPVQMALRWFVLQGGSRLVPNVTLELLERVPGQLHDRRTMLGELNWIFTAITDTIAWNVLPKALFQKLFRQDLLVASLFRNFLLAERIMRAYNCQPMSQPALPATFQHPMWQAWDLALDLCLAQLHRVQAGQPFQHSPFFAQQLTAFQVWLTFGCERCSPPEQLPIVLQVLLSQIHRLRALDLLGRFLDLGPWAVNLALSVGIFPYILKLLQSSARELRPLLVFIWAKILAVDQSCQVDLVRDNGHRYFLSVLSDTLYMPAEHRTMAVFVLSCIVCNYPSGQEAALKGNVIALCTEQLTDPNGHLRQWLALCLGRTWNGYTAARWCGIRDSAHDKLATLLSDPVPEVRAAAVYALGTILNCPAKRTDHADTVDQGIGMSLISSVAHDASPLVRKELVVALQWLLAVFETQFVAVAFQFLEEETKEQSAFLSPDCTPAAMKKVASRDRIKLLPIPSNILSAAVVDGLPEAALAAPAQPPPADRMRRVSSSTSIS
;
A
#
# COMPACT_ATOMS: atom_id res chain seq x y z
N MET A 1 -2.52 4.23 1.15
CA MET A 1 -3.47 4.29 2.28
C MET A 1 -2.79 4.91 3.49
N LYS A 2 -3.43 5.88 4.15
CA LYS A 2 -2.83 6.68 5.24
C LYS A 2 -2.77 5.98 6.61
N GLU A 3 -3.62 4.98 6.88
CA GLU A 3 -3.69 4.35 8.20
C GLU A 3 -3.97 2.84 8.08
N ARG A 4 -3.09 2.00 8.63
CA ARG A 4 -3.27 0.54 8.67
C ARG A 4 -4.03 0.20 9.95
N MET A 5 -5.30 -0.09 9.81
CA MET A 5 -6.14 -0.50 10.93
C MET A 5 -5.98 -2.00 11.18
N LYS A 6 -5.99 -2.41 12.45
CA LYS A 6 -5.87 -3.82 12.82
C LYS A 6 -7.05 -4.22 13.70
N THR A 7 -7.58 -5.41 13.45
CA THR A 7 -8.48 -6.06 14.41
C THR A 7 -7.65 -6.80 15.44
N VAL A 8 -7.66 -6.30 16.68
CA VAL A 8 -6.83 -6.84 17.78
C VAL A 8 -7.61 -7.67 18.79
N SER A 9 -8.94 -7.56 18.78
CA SER A 9 -9.83 -8.24 19.72
C SER A 9 -11.09 -8.75 19.03
N VAL A 10 -11.55 -9.93 19.45
CA VAL A 10 -12.70 -10.63 18.88
C VAL A 10 -13.59 -11.13 20.01
N ALA A 11 -14.84 -10.66 20.03
CA ALA A 11 -15.94 -11.18 20.84
C ALA A 11 -16.74 -12.19 20.03
N LEU A 12 -16.89 -13.40 20.58
CA LEU A 12 -17.70 -14.48 20.02
C LEU A 12 -18.87 -14.74 20.96
N VAL A 13 -20.04 -14.21 20.63
CA VAL A 13 -21.28 -14.32 21.41
C VAL A 13 -22.16 -15.36 20.74
N MET A 14 -22.33 -16.50 21.40
CA MET A 14 -23.09 -17.65 20.90
C MET A 14 -24.36 -17.78 21.72
N CYS A 15 -25.52 -17.66 21.10
CA CYS A 15 -26.83 -17.87 21.73
C CYS A 15 -27.54 -19.04 21.05
N LEU A 16 -27.27 -20.26 21.52
CA LEU A 16 -27.67 -21.52 20.89
C LEU A 16 -28.69 -22.34 21.67
N ASN A 17 -28.68 -22.28 23.01
CA ASN A 17 -29.58 -23.05 23.89
C ASN A 17 -29.85 -24.48 23.39
N ILE A 18 -28.77 -25.27 23.27
CA ILE A 18 -28.78 -26.54 22.53
C ILE A 18 -29.87 -27.48 23.07
N GLY A 19 -30.77 -27.90 22.17
CA GLY A 19 -31.87 -28.81 22.47
C GLY A 19 -33.22 -28.13 22.68
N VAL A 20 -33.25 -26.79 22.75
CA VAL A 20 -34.49 -26.01 22.89
C VAL A 20 -34.61 -25.04 21.71
N ASP A 21 -35.63 -25.25 20.88
CA ASP A 21 -35.88 -24.38 19.73
C ASP A 21 -36.62 -23.10 20.15
N PRO A 22 -36.26 -21.94 19.57
CA PRO A 22 -36.98 -20.70 19.82
C PRO A 22 -38.40 -20.74 19.22
N PRO A 23 -39.37 -20.03 19.82
CA PRO A 23 -40.80 -20.16 19.49
C PRO A 23 -41.18 -19.70 18.08
N ASP A 24 -40.36 -18.89 17.42
CA ASP A 24 -40.63 -18.25 16.13
C ASP A 24 -39.92 -18.92 14.94
N VAL A 25 -39.21 -20.02 15.19
CA VAL A 25 -38.52 -20.82 14.17
C VAL A 25 -39.09 -22.23 14.14
N VAL A 26 -39.89 -22.53 13.13
CA VAL A 26 -40.39 -23.89 12.88
C VAL A 26 -39.33 -24.67 12.10
N LYS A 27 -38.67 -25.63 12.76
CA LYS A 27 -37.69 -26.51 12.10
C LYS A 27 -38.38 -27.63 11.33
N THR A 28 -37.86 -27.93 10.14
CA THR A 28 -38.25 -29.13 9.38
C THR A 28 -37.65 -30.39 9.99
N GLN A 29 -38.22 -31.57 9.70
CA GLN A 29 -37.60 -32.85 10.02
C GLN A 29 -37.40 -33.64 8.71
N PRO A 30 -36.15 -33.91 8.29
CA PRO A 30 -34.87 -33.46 8.88
C PRO A 30 -34.58 -31.95 8.66
N CYS A 31 -33.68 -31.38 9.46
CA CYS A 31 -33.19 -30.00 9.32
C CYS A 31 -31.66 -29.90 9.38
N ALA A 32 -31.15 -28.75 8.92
CA ALA A 32 -29.77 -28.32 9.13
C ALA A 32 -29.46 -28.22 10.62
N ARG A 33 -28.44 -28.97 11.08
CA ARG A 33 -28.08 -29.05 12.51
C ARG A 33 -26.62 -28.80 12.82
N LEU A 34 -25.73 -28.99 11.85
CA LEU A 34 -24.29 -28.83 12.09
C LEU A 34 -24.01 -27.37 12.43
N GLN A 35 -23.29 -27.15 13.51
CA GLN A 35 -22.85 -25.84 13.97
C GLN A 35 -21.33 -25.88 14.10
N CYS A 36 -20.63 -25.02 13.38
CA CYS A 36 -19.17 -24.99 13.32
C CYS A 36 -18.56 -26.35 12.95
N TRP A 37 -19.26 -27.09 12.07
CA TRP A 37 -18.93 -28.45 11.63
C TRP A 37 -19.04 -29.55 12.70
N LEU A 38 -19.74 -29.27 13.81
CA LEU A 38 -20.03 -30.25 14.86
C LEU A 38 -21.54 -30.50 14.94
N ASP A 39 -21.93 -31.74 15.21
CA ASP A 39 -23.33 -32.06 15.50
C ASP A 39 -23.61 -31.81 16.99
N PRO A 40 -24.43 -30.80 17.33
CA PRO A 40 -24.69 -30.44 18.73
C PRO A 40 -25.40 -31.55 19.51
N LEU A 41 -26.06 -32.50 18.84
CA LEU A 41 -26.81 -33.59 19.50
C LEU A 41 -25.95 -34.81 19.83
N GLN A 42 -24.71 -34.88 19.34
CA GLN A 42 -23.81 -36.02 19.63
C GLN A 42 -23.17 -35.97 21.01
N SER A 43 -23.27 -34.84 21.72
CA SER A 43 -22.70 -34.67 23.05
C SER A 43 -23.67 -33.91 23.96
N PRO A 44 -23.50 -33.99 25.30
CA PRO A 44 -24.36 -33.25 26.22
C PRO A 44 -24.37 -31.74 25.89
N PRO A 45 -25.51 -31.04 26.01
CA PRO A 45 -25.68 -29.66 25.53
C PRO A 45 -24.55 -28.69 25.95
N GLN A 46 -24.15 -28.73 27.22
CA GLN A 46 -23.10 -27.84 27.73
C GLN A 46 -21.72 -28.14 27.12
N LYS A 47 -21.37 -29.43 26.97
CA LYS A 47 -20.12 -29.85 26.34
C LYS A 47 -20.13 -29.55 24.83
N ALA A 48 -21.29 -29.72 24.18
CA ALA A 48 -21.47 -29.36 22.78
C ALA A 48 -21.26 -27.85 22.57
N LEU A 49 -21.84 -27.01 23.43
CA LEU A 49 -21.72 -25.55 23.37
C LEU A 49 -20.27 -25.08 23.52
N GLU A 50 -19.53 -25.64 24.48
CA GLU A 50 -18.10 -25.37 24.68
C GLU A 50 -17.26 -25.81 23.47
N ALA A 51 -17.54 -27.00 22.93
CA ALA A 51 -16.82 -27.52 21.76
C ALA A 51 -17.08 -26.67 20.51
N ILE A 52 -18.32 -26.24 20.28
CA ILE A 52 -18.71 -25.33 19.19
C ILE A 52 -18.02 -23.98 19.34
N GLY A 53 -18.02 -23.39 20.55
CA GLY A 53 -17.33 -22.14 20.83
C GLY A 53 -15.82 -22.23 20.55
N ALA A 54 -15.18 -23.29 21.03
CA ALA A 54 -13.77 -23.55 20.76
C ALA A 54 -13.47 -23.79 19.27
N ALA A 55 -14.37 -24.47 18.55
CA ALA A 55 -14.25 -24.67 17.11
C ALA A 55 -14.33 -23.33 16.36
N LEU A 56 -15.32 -22.48 16.67
CA LEU A 56 -15.46 -21.16 16.06
C LEU A 56 -14.24 -20.27 16.31
N GLN A 57 -13.72 -20.26 17.54
CA GLN A 57 -12.50 -19.53 17.87
C GLN A 57 -11.33 -20.00 16.98
N LYS A 58 -11.10 -21.31 16.89
CA LYS A 58 -10.06 -21.88 16.01
C LYS A 58 -10.25 -21.52 14.55
N GLN A 59 -11.49 -21.44 14.06
CA GLN A 59 -11.76 -21.03 12.69
C GLN A 59 -11.35 -19.57 12.45
N TYR A 60 -11.63 -18.65 13.37
CA TYR A 60 -11.19 -17.26 13.27
C TYR A 60 -9.68 -17.08 13.46
N GLU A 61 -9.05 -17.84 14.37
CA GLU A 61 -7.60 -17.80 14.61
C GLU A 61 -6.79 -18.13 13.36
N ARG A 62 -7.34 -18.92 12.43
CA ARG A 62 -6.71 -19.18 11.11
C ARG A 62 -6.54 -17.90 10.29
N TRP A 63 -7.46 -16.94 10.42
CA TRP A 63 -7.43 -15.67 9.68
C TRP A 63 -6.68 -14.56 10.44
N GLN A 64 -6.73 -14.58 11.78
CA GLN A 64 -6.03 -13.61 12.63
C GLN A 64 -5.50 -14.26 13.91
N SER A 65 -4.37 -14.95 13.83
CA SER A 65 -3.81 -15.70 14.96
C SER A 65 -3.33 -14.85 16.13
N ARG A 66 -3.12 -13.53 15.94
CA ARG A 66 -2.57 -12.63 16.95
C ARG A 66 -3.62 -11.83 17.72
N ALA A 67 -4.91 -11.97 17.39
CA ALA A 67 -5.97 -11.27 18.10
C ALA A 67 -6.28 -11.92 19.45
N ARG A 68 -6.85 -11.14 20.37
CA ARG A 68 -7.36 -11.62 21.64
C ARG A 68 -8.81 -12.07 21.48
N TYR A 69 -9.05 -13.36 21.62
CA TYR A 69 -10.37 -13.97 21.52
C TYR A 69 -11.04 -14.06 22.89
N LYS A 70 -12.34 -13.76 22.94
CA LYS A 70 -13.19 -13.92 24.12
C LYS A 70 -14.52 -14.55 23.71
N LEU A 71 -14.78 -15.73 24.27
CA LEU A 71 -16.01 -16.49 24.09
C LEU A 71 -17.04 -16.09 25.15
N SER A 72 -18.30 -15.97 24.74
CA SER A 72 -19.46 -15.78 25.60
C SER A 72 -20.53 -16.76 25.12
N LEU A 73 -20.78 -17.79 25.91
CA LEU A 73 -21.66 -18.90 25.55
C LEU A 73 -22.97 -18.77 26.33
N ASP A 74 -24.08 -18.67 25.60
CA ASP A 74 -25.42 -18.36 26.10
C ASP A 74 -25.44 -17.24 27.18
N PRO A 75 -24.91 -16.03 26.88
CA PRO A 75 -24.65 -15.04 27.91
C PRO A 75 -25.90 -14.26 28.36
N THR A 76 -25.75 -13.56 29.50
CA THR A 76 -26.69 -12.50 29.91
C THR A 76 -26.31 -11.12 29.36
N VAL A 77 -27.25 -10.16 29.45
CA VAL A 77 -27.00 -8.76 29.04
C VAL A 77 -25.80 -8.16 29.78
N GLU A 78 -25.66 -8.40 31.08
CA GLU A 78 -24.54 -7.87 31.88
C GLU A 78 -23.20 -8.47 31.46
N GLU A 79 -23.18 -9.74 31.06
CA GLU A 79 -21.98 -10.41 30.56
C GLU A 79 -21.56 -9.85 29.21
N VAL A 80 -22.50 -9.64 28.28
CA VAL A 80 -22.24 -8.99 27.00
C VAL A 80 -21.73 -7.55 27.21
N LYS A 81 -22.33 -6.79 28.13
CA LYS A 81 -21.89 -5.44 28.48
C LYS A 81 -20.45 -5.42 29.01
N LYS A 82 -20.13 -6.30 29.96
CA LYS A 82 -18.78 -6.42 30.54
C LYS A 82 -17.76 -6.83 29.47
N LEU A 83 -18.12 -7.78 28.61
CA LEU A 83 -17.29 -8.24 27.50
C LEU A 83 -16.95 -7.11 26.53
N CYS A 84 -17.96 -6.43 25.99
CA CYS A 84 -17.79 -5.36 25.01
C CYS A 84 -16.98 -4.20 25.59
N SER A 85 -17.35 -3.74 26.79
CA SER A 85 -16.67 -2.63 27.48
C SER A 85 -15.20 -2.95 27.80
N SER A 86 -14.91 -4.20 28.17
CA SER A 86 -13.55 -4.66 28.43
C SER A 86 -12.71 -4.70 27.15
N LEU A 87 -13.25 -5.25 26.06
CA LEU A 87 -12.54 -5.34 24.78
C LEU A 87 -12.25 -3.96 24.19
N ARG A 88 -13.21 -3.03 24.21
CA ARG A 88 -13.00 -1.65 23.75
C ARG A 88 -11.91 -0.97 24.58
N ARG A 89 -11.98 -1.03 25.92
CA ARG A 89 -10.96 -0.44 26.81
C ARG A 89 -9.55 -0.96 26.50
N ASN A 90 -9.43 -2.24 26.21
CA ASN A 90 -8.16 -2.89 25.91
C ASN A 90 -7.64 -2.63 24.49
N SER A 91 -8.51 -2.28 23.55
CA SER A 91 -8.18 -2.09 22.12
C SER A 91 -7.97 -0.62 21.76
N LYS A 92 -8.44 0.32 22.58
CA LYS A 92 -8.32 1.77 22.32
C LYS A 92 -8.89 2.13 20.95
N GLU A 93 -8.03 2.58 20.03
CA GLU A 93 -8.34 2.98 18.65
C GLU A 93 -8.32 1.82 17.64
N ASP A 94 -7.87 0.62 18.04
CA ASP A 94 -7.88 -0.54 17.16
C ASP A 94 -9.30 -1.12 16.99
N ARG A 95 -9.47 -1.90 15.92
CA ARG A 95 -10.77 -2.50 15.59
C ARG A 95 -11.08 -3.67 16.51
N VAL A 96 -12.35 -3.76 16.93
CA VAL A 96 -12.90 -4.92 17.65
C VAL A 96 -13.94 -5.63 16.77
N LEU A 97 -13.86 -6.95 16.67
CA LEU A 97 -14.88 -7.78 16.02
C LEU A 97 -15.90 -8.27 17.03
N PHE A 98 -17.18 -8.18 16.69
CA PHE A 98 -18.29 -8.76 17.42
C PHE A 98 -19.03 -9.75 16.52
N HIS A 99 -18.91 -11.03 16.83
CA HIS A 99 -19.66 -12.10 16.18
C HIS A 99 -20.84 -12.46 17.08
N TYR A 100 -22.05 -12.42 16.52
CA TYR A 100 -23.27 -12.84 17.18
C TYR A 100 -23.92 -13.97 16.40
N ASN A 101 -24.03 -15.13 17.03
CA ASN A 101 -24.83 -16.24 16.53
C ASN A 101 -26.11 -16.36 17.35
N GLY A 102 -27.26 -16.20 16.70
CA GLY A 102 -28.57 -16.13 17.35
C GLY A 102 -29.51 -17.27 16.97
N HIS A 103 -29.02 -18.50 16.79
CA HIS A 103 -29.86 -19.63 16.35
C HIS A 103 -30.78 -20.22 17.43
N GLY A 104 -30.44 -20.07 18.71
CA GLY A 104 -31.21 -20.59 19.84
C GLY A 104 -32.18 -19.60 20.47
N VAL A 105 -32.31 -18.41 19.87
CA VAL A 105 -33.12 -17.30 20.37
C VAL A 105 -34.05 -16.79 19.28
N PRO A 106 -35.10 -16.01 19.63
CA PRO A 106 -36.00 -15.45 18.64
C PRO A 106 -35.30 -14.52 17.64
N LYS A 107 -35.97 -14.28 16.51
CA LYS A 107 -35.52 -13.32 15.49
C LYS A 107 -35.38 -11.90 16.08
N PRO A 108 -34.44 -11.10 15.57
CA PRO A 108 -34.30 -9.70 15.96
C PRO A 108 -35.61 -8.92 15.73
N THR A 109 -35.87 -7.94 16.60
CA THR A 109 -37.10 -7.15 16.52
C THR A 109 -36.96 -5.96 15.58
N VAL A 110 -38.09 -5.44 15.10
CA VAL A 110 -38.14 -4.18 14.32
C VAL A 110 -37.69 -2.96 15.12
N ASN A 111 -37.71 -3.06 16.45
CA ASN A 111 -37.22 -2.03 17.37
C ASN A 111 -35.69 -2.00 17.47
N GLY A 112 -35.00 -2.95 16.82
CA GLY A 112 -33.53 -3.02 16.85
C GLY A 112 -33.00 -3.68 18.12
N GLU A 113 -33.64 -4.77 18.54
CA GLU A 113 -33.18 -5.59 19.66
C GLU A 113 -32.72 -6.96 19.15
N ILE A 114 -31.62 -7.46 19.72
CA ILE A 114 -31.19 -8.85 19.60
C ILE A 114 -31.47 -9.57 20.92
N TRP A 115 -31.58 -10.90 20.89
CA TRP A 115 -31.97 -11.66 22.07
C TRP A 115 -30.79 -12.37 22.71
N VAL A 116 -30.78 -12.38 24.05
CA VAL A 116 -29.84 -13.13 24.89
C VAL A 116 -30.63 -13.83 26.01
N PHE A 117 -29.96 -14.46 26.98
CA PHE A 117 -30.64 -15.22 28.04
C PHE A 117 -30.64 -14.48 29.38
N ASN A 118 -31.54 -14.90 30.27
CA ASN A 118 -31.38 -14.66 31.70
C ASN A 118 -30.51 -15.76 32.35
N ARG A 119 -30.06 -15.54 33.60
CA ARG A 119 -29.17 -16.48 34.30
C ARG A 119 -29.72 -17.90 34.45
N SER A 120 -31.05 -18.05 34.45
CA SER A 120 -31.74 -19.34 34.61
C SER A 120 -32.14 -19.99 33.29
N TYR A 121 -31.83 -19.37 32.14
CA TYR A 121 -32.22 -19.83 30.80
C TYR A 121 -33.74 -20.09 30.63
N THR A 122 -34.56 -19.34 31.36
CA THR A 122 -36.03 -19.47 31.33
C THR A 122 -36.70 -18.42 30.46
N GLN A 123 -36.01 -17.31 30.18
CA GLN A 123 -36.54 -16.19 29.40
C GLN A 123 -35.50 -15.66 28.44
N TYR A 124 -35.96 -15.27 27.26
CA TYR A 124 -35.19 -14.48 26.31
C TYR A 124 -35.27 -13.00 26.72
N ILE A 125 -34.11 -12.36 26.85
CA ILE A 125 -33.98 -10.97 27.27
C ILE A 125 -33.57 -10.13 26.05
N PRO A 126 -34.30 -9.05 25.72
CA PRO A 126 -33.95 -8.18 24.61
C PRO A 126 -32.73 -7.32 24.98
N LEU A 127 -31.83 -7.16 24.02
CA LEU A 127 -30.62 -6.34 24.11
C LEU A 127 -30.65 -5.32 22.98
N SER A 128 -30.71 -4.04 23.34
CA SER A 128 -30.80 -2.94 22.39
C SER A 128 -29.51 -2.76 21.60
N MET A 129 -29.62 -2.62 20.28
CA MET A 129 -28.48 -2.30 19.42
C MET A 129 -27.89 -0.92 19.72
N TYR A 130 -28.69 0.00 20.26
CA TYR A 130 -28.24 1.32 20.72
C TYR A 130 -27.19 1.19 21.84
N ASP A 131 -27.46 0.34 22.83
CA ASP A 131 -26.55 0.12 23.95
C ASP A 131 -25.29 -0.65 23.51
N LEU A 132 -25.46 -1.64 22.62
CA LEU A 132 -24.36 -2.43 22.09
C LEU A 132 -23.34 -1.55 21.34
N GLN A 133 -23.82 -0.59 20.55
CA GLN A 133 -22.96 0.41 19.88
C GLN A 133 -22.10 1.17 20.88
N GLN A 134 -22.72 1.64 21.97
CA GLN A 134 -22.04 2.40 23.01
C GLN A 134 -20.96 1.56 23.72
N TRP A 135 -21.24 0.29 24.02
CA TRP A 135 -20.27 -0.56 24.71
C TRP A 135 -19.10 -0.99 23.82
N MET A 136 -19.38 -1.24 22.54
CA MET A 136 -18.38 -1.66 21.56
C MET A 136 -17.53 -0.51 21.03
N GLY A 137 -18.05 0.72 21.00
CA GLY A 137 -17.36 1.89 20.46
C GLY A 137 -17.01 1.78 18.96
N ALA A 138 -16.26 2.76 18.46
CA ALA A 138 -15.67 2.75 17.12
C ALA A 138 -14.13 2.79 17.22
N PRO A 139 -13.38 2.17 16.28
CA PRO A 139 -13.84 1.41 15.13
C PRO A 139 -14.22 -0.04 15.47
N SER A 140 -15.31 -0.57 14.89
CA SER A 140 -15.77 -1.96 15.13
C SER A 140 -16.21 -2.66 13.84
N ILE A 141 -16.27 -4.00 13.86
CA ILE A 141 -16.87 -4.84 12.82
C ILE A 141 -17.84 -5.84 13.46
N TYR A 142 -19.01 -6.04 12.85
CA TYR A 142 -20.06 -6.91 13.35
C TYR A 142 -20.39 -8.01 12.34
N VAL A 143 -20.60 -9.24 12.84
CA VAL A 143 -21.06 -10.39 12.07
C VAL A 143 -22.31 -10.94 12.75
N TYR A 144 -23.44 -10.95 12.04
CA TYR A 144 -24.73 -11.41 12.55
C TYR A 144 -25.16 -12.66 11.80
N ASP A 145 -25.10 -13.81 12.48
CA ASP A 145 -25.59 -15.09 11.98
C ASP A 145 -26.89 -15.46 12.70
N CYS A 146 -28.00 -14.99 12.13
CA CYS A 146 -29.35 -15.27 12.58
C CYS A 146 -30.36 -15.02 11.43
N SER A 147 -31.59 -15.50 11.62
CA SER A 147 -32.71 -15.17 10.72
C SER A 147 -33.13 -13.71 10.91
N SER A 148 -33.63 -13.07 9.87
CA SER A 148 -33.98 -11.63 9.85
C SER A 148 -32.83 -10.68 10.25
N ALA A 149 -31.56 -11.08 10.05
CA ALA A 149 -30.38 -10.29 10.45
C ALA A 149 -30.33 -8.88 9.82
N GLY A 150 -30.96 -8.66 8.66
CA GLY A 150 -31.07 -7.34 8.03
C GLY A 150 -31.78 -6.30 8.90
N LEU A 151 -32.70 -6.70 9.80
CA LEU A 151 -33.32 -5.79 10.76
C LEU A 151 -32.29 -5.17 11.70
N ILE A 152 -31.27 -5.95 12.10
CA ILE A 152 -30.17 -5.47 12.95
C ILE A 152 -29.42 -4.36 12.22
N LEU A 153 -29.09 -4.56 10.94
CA LEU A 153 -28.32 -3.62 10.14
C LEU A 153 -29.08 -2.29 9.92
N ASP A 154 -30.37 -2.37 9.62
CA ASP A 154 -31.23 -1.19 9.45
C ASP A 154 -31.34 -0.39 10.75
N SER A 155 -31.59 -1.06 11.88
CA SER A 155 -31.69 -0.42 13.19
C SER A 155 -30.35 0.12 13.69
N PHE A 156 -29.25 -0.62 13.48
CA PHE A 156 -27.89 -0.14 13.79
C PHE A 156 -27.61 1.17 13.08
N ASN A 157 -27.88 1.26 11.77
CA ASN A 157 -27.63 2.47 11.01
C ASN A 157 -28.49 3.65 11.50
N LYS A 158 -29.77 3.41 11.86
CA LYS A 158 -30.63 4.44 12.47
C LYS A 158 -30.05 4.95 13.79
N PHE A 159 -29.68 4.05 14.70
CA PHE A 159 -29.11 4.41 16.00
C PHE A 159 -27.74 5.08 15.87
N ALA A 160 -26.93 4.74 14.87
CA ALA A 160 -25.66 5.42 14.61
C ALA A 160 -25.87 6.91 14.26
N VAL A 161 -26.90 7.24 13.46
CA VAL A 161 -27.27 8.64 13.18
C VAL A 161 -27.79 9.34 14.43
N GLN A 162 -28.57 8.63 15.25
CA GLN A 162 -29.10 9.18 16.49
C GLN A 162 -27.98 9.55 17.48
N HIS A 163 -27.02 8.65 17.70
CA HIS A 163 -25.84 8.91 18.53
C HIS A 163 -25.06 10.14 18.08
N GLU A 164 -24.83 10.30 16.77
CA GLU A 164 -24.15 11.49 16.23
C GLU A 164 -24.94 12.78 16.51
N ARG A 165 -26.26 12.74 16.33
CA ARG A 165 -27.14 13.90 16.56
C ARG A 165 -27.20 14.30 18.04
N GLU A 166 -27.29 13.33 18.95
CA GLU A 166 -27.28 13.56 20.40
C GLU A 166 -25.90 14.07 20.87
N PHE A 167 -24.82 13.58 20.27
CA PHE A 167 -23.48 14.09 20.51
C PHE A 167 -23.33 15.55 20.07
N GLU A 168 -23.80 15.91 18.87
CA GLU A 168 -23.79 17.29 18.36
C GLU A 168 -24.55 18.25 19.29
N ILE A 169 -25.72 17.83 19.79
CA ILE A 169 -26.54 18.64 20.70
C ILE A 169 -25.86 18.81 22.07
N SER A 170 -25.17 17.78 22.58
CA SER A 170 -24.56 17.81 23.92
C SER A 170 -23.21 18.53 23.99
N LEU A 171 -22.47 18.67 22.88
CA LEU A 171 -21.06 19.08 22.86
C LEU A 171 -20.74 20.38 22.10
N GLY A 172 -21.67 21.32 21.99
CA GLY A 172 -21.43 22.65 21.39
C GLY A 172 -20.27 23.51 21.96
N VAL A 173 -19.37 22.97 22.81
CA VAL A 173 -18.31 23.72 23.50
C VAL A 173 -16.94 22.99 23.58
N LYS A 174 -16.77 21.74 23.17
CA LYS A 174 -15.45 21.06 23.26
C LYS A 174 -15.15 20.32 21.97
N GLY A 175 -14.21 20.83 21.16
CA GLY A 175 -13.84 20.35 19.81
C GLY A 175 -13.31 18.91 19.69
N GLN A 176 -13.97 17.93 20.31
CA GLN A 176 -13.78 16.50 20.08
C GLN A 176 -14.73 16.05 18.96
N ALA A 177 -14.20 15.29 18.00
CA ALA A 177 -15.02 14.69 16.96
C ALA A 177 -15.92 13.58 17.54
N PRO A 178 -17.17 13.45 17.06
CA PRO A 178 -18.06 12.36 17.48
C PRO A 178 -17.46 10.99 17.14
N PRO A 179 -17.69 9.95 17.98
CA PRO A 179 -17.35 8.59 17.60
C PRO A 179 -18.13 8.18 16.34
N SER A 180 -17.42 7.85 15.26
CA SER A 180 -18.05 7.54 13.98
C SER A 180 -18.60 6.11 13.94
N TYR A 181 -19.79 5.91 14.50
CA TYR A 181 -20.51 4.63 14.40
C TYR A 181 -20.93 4.33 12.95
N ARG A 182 -21.16 5.36 12.13
CA ARG A 182 -21.37 5.22 10.67
C ARG A 182 -20.19 4.54 9.95
N GLY A 183 -18.99 4.66 10.49
CA GLY A 183 -17.78 4.02 9.96
C GLY A 183 -17.67 2.53 10.25
N CYS A 184 -18.52 1.97 11.12
CA CYS A 184 -18.51 0.56 11.51
C CYS A 184 -18.92 -0.35 10.36
N ILE A 185 -18.24 -1.49 10.29
CA ILE A 185 -18.49 -2.50 9.25
C ILE A 185 -19.46 -3.53 9.79
N GLN A 186 -20.42 -3.98 8.97
CA GLN A 186 -21.41 -4.97 9.38
C GLN A 186 -21.60 -6.02 8.28
N LEU A 187 -21.76 -7.27 8.68
CA LEU A 187 -22.07 -8.41 7.82
C LEU A 187 -23.27 -9.15 8.43
N ALA A 188 -24.37 -9.26 7.69
CA ALA A 188 -25.62 -9.87 8.13
C ALA A 188 -25.97 -11.05 7.20
N ALA A 189 -26.38 -12.18 7.80
CA ALA A 189 -26.62 -13.41 7.08
C ALA A 189 -27.77 -13.33 6.05
N CYS A 190 -28.80 -12.53 6.31
CA CYS A 190 -30.01 -12.50 5.49
C CYS A 190 -30.74 -11.15 5.54
N ARG A 191 -31.71 -10.93 4.63
CA ARG A 191 -32.59 -9.75 4.62
C ARG A 191 -33.59 -9.75 5.79
N PRO A 192 -34.22 -8.59 6.12
CA PRO A 192 -35.18 -8.47 7.24
C PRO A 192 -36.31 -9.51 7.29
N HIS A 193 -36.79 -9.99 6.13
CA HIS A 193 -37.91 -10.93 6.04
C HIS A 193 -37.50 -12.33 5.59
N GLN A 194 -36.20 -12.65 5.64
CA GLN A 194 -35.68 -13.95 5.23
C GLN A 194 -35.31 -14.80 6.45
N VAL A 195 -35.47 -16.11 6.29
CA VAL A 195 -35.09 -17.12 7.27
C VAL A 195 -33.88 -17.86 6.72
N LEU A 196 -32.99 -18.31 7.60
CA LEU A 196 -31.83 -19.10 7.21
C LEU A 196 -32.26 -20.44 6.58
N PRO A 197 -31.47 -20.98 5.63
CA PRO A 197 -31.78 -22.27 5.00
C PRO A 197 -31.82 -23.42 6.02
N MET A 198 -32.83 -24.29 5.90
CA MET A 198 -33.01 -25.46 6.78
C MET A 198 -32.66 -26.80 6.11
N SER A 199 -32.07 -26.78 4.91
CA SER A 199 -31.71 -28.01 4.19
C SER A 199 -30.76 -28.88 5.02
N PRO A 200 -31.09 -30.17 5.29
CA PRO A 200 -30.32 -31.03 6.19
C PRO A 200 -28.89 -31.32 5.73
N GLU A 201 -28.61 -31.12 4.45
CA GLU A 201 -27.28 -31.29 3.87
C GLU A 201 -26.36 -30.11 4.17
N LEU A 202 -26.89 -28.97 4.61
CA LEU A 202 -26.13 -27.77 4.96
C LEU A 202 -25.93 -27.65 6.48
N PRO A 203 -24.90 -26.93 6.93
CA PRO A 203 -24.80 -26.52 8.32
C PRO A 203 -25.87 -25.48 8.65
N ALA A 204 -26.31 -25.45 9.92
CA ALA A 204 -27.20 -24.43 10.45
C ALA A 204 -26.53 -23.04 10.41
N ASP A 205 -25.22 -22.98 10.69
CA ASP A 205 -24.39 -21.79 10.55
C ASP A 205 -23.77 -21.65 9.16
N LEU A 206 -24.63 -21.70 8.14
CA LEU A 206 -24.21 -21.55 6.75
C LEU A 206 -23.44 -20.24 6.50
N PHE A 207 -23.90 -19.13 7.07
CA PHE A 207 -23.23 -17.84 6.89
C PHE A 207 -21.86 -17.82 7.57
N THR A 208 -21.79 -18.21 8.84
CA THR A 208 -20.51 -18.33 9.56
C THR A 208 -19.56 -19.30 8.85
N SER A 209 -20.04 -20.47 8.45
CA SER A 209 -19.27 -21.48 7.72
C SER A 209 -18.70 -20.95 6.40
N CYS A 210 -19.46 -20.12 5.66
CA CYS A 210 -18.95 -19.43 4.48
C CYS A 210 -17.85 -18.42 4.85
N LEU A 211 -18.04 -17.64 5.91
CA LEU A 211 -17.12 -16.58 6.34
C LEU A 211 -15.82 -17.11 6.96
N THR A 212 -15.85 -18.24 7.66
CA THR A 212 -14.71 -18.72 8.45
C THR A 212 -14.05 -19.96 7.85
N THR A 213 -14.78 -20.74 7.04
CA THR A 213 -14.33 -21.98 6.39
C THR A 213 -14.78 -22.07 4.92
N PRO A 214 -14.45 -21.07 4.08
CA PRO A 214 -15.00 -20.90 2.73
C PRO A 214 -14.72 -22.09 1.81
N VAL A 215 -13.50 -22.63 1.78
CA VAL A 215 -13.13 -23.72 0.86
C VAL A 215 -13.92 -25.00 1.17
N GLN A 216 -14.07 -25.33 2.45
CA GLN A 216 -14.85 -26.50 2.90
C GLN A 216 -16.33 -26.34 2.52
N MET A 217 -16.90 -25.16 2.74
CA MET A 217 -18.29 -24.89 2.38
C MET A 217 -18.49 -24.86 0.86
N ALA A 218 -17.54 -24.29 0.11
CA ALA A 218 -17.58 -24.27 -1.36
C ALA A 218 -17.56 -25.68 -1.95
N LEU A 219 -16.65 -26.55 -1.48
CA LEU A 219 -16.58 -27.95 -1.90
C LEU A 219 -17.87 -28.70 -1.60
N ARG A 220 -18.39 -28.57 -0.36
CA ARG A 220 -19.64 -29.20 0.05
C ARG A 220 -20.81 -28.73 -0.83
N TRP A 221 -20.98 -27.43 -0.99
CA TRP A 221 -22.04 -26.86 -1.82
C TRP A 221 -21.94 -27.30 -3.27
N PHE A 222 -20.71 -27.33 -3.83
CA PHE A 222 -20.46 -27.74 -5.20
C PHE A 222 -20.91 -29.19 -5.47
N VAL A 223 -20.60 -30.13 -4.57
CA VAL A 223 -21.03 -31.54 -4.70
C VAL A 223 -22.56 -31.69 -4.59
N LEU A 224 -23.21 -30.82 -3.81
CA LEU A 224 -24.67 -30.81 -3.68
C LEU A 224 -25.38 -30.25 -4.93
N GLN A 225 -24.71 -29.47 -5.78
CA GLN A 225 -25.30 -29.00 -7.04
C GLN A 225 -25.45 -30.17 -8.03
N GLY A 226 -26.66 -30.73 -8.13
CA GLY A 226 -26.95 -31.91 -8.97
C GLY A 226 -26.66 -31.74 -10.46
N GLY A 227 -26.59 -30.51 -10.97
CA GLY A 227 -26.34 -30.19 -12.39
C GLY A 227 -24.88 -29.93 -12.79
N SER A 228 -23.96 -29.80 -11.84
CA SER A 228 -22.55 -29.43 -12.10
C SER A 228 -21.58 -30.60 -12.09
N ARG A 229 -22.08 -31.84 -11.91
CA ARG A 229 -21.23 -33.03 -11.75
C ARG A 229 -20.73 -33.53 -13.10
N LEU A 230 -19.58 -33.01 -13.55
CA LEU A 230 -18.79 -33.70 -14.58
C LEU A 230 -18.01 -34.88 -14.00
N VAL A 231 -17.75 -34.87 -12.69
CA VAL A 231 -17.02 -35.92 -11.97
C VAL A 231 -18.00 -36.88 -11.27
N PRO A 232 -18.12 -38.14 -11.71
CA PRO A 232 -18.95 -39.12 -11.02
C PRO A 232 -18.31 -39.56 -9.69
N ASN A 233 -19.15 -40.03 -8.75
CA ASN A 233 -18.76 -40.74 -7.51
C ASN A 233 -18.04 -39.94 -6.41
N VAL A 234 -18.19 -38.61 -6.32
CA VAL A 234 -17.70 -37.84 -5.16
C VAL A 234 -18.80 -37.74 -4.10
N THR A 235 -18.62 -38.41 -2.96
CA THR A 235 -19.51 -38.32 -1.79
C THR A 235 -19.06 -37.22 -0.81
N LEU A 236 -19.96 -36.80 0.08
CA LEU A 236 -19.65 -35.79 1.10
C LEU A 236 -18.56 -36.25 2.08
N GLU A 237 -18.47 -37.56 2.37
CA GLU A 237 -17.46 -38.14 3.26
C GLU A 237 -16.04 -38.01 2.70
N LEU A 238 -15.88 -38.12 1.38
CA LEU A 238 -14.59 -37.94 0.71
C LEU A 238 -14.05 -36.51 0.88
N LEU A 239 -14.94 -35.52 1.00
CA LEU A 239 -14.57 -34.11 1.19
C LEU A 239 -13.98 -33.83 2.56
N GLU A 240 -14.32 -34.61 3.59
CA GLU A 240 -13.74 -34.43 4.94
C GLU A 240 -12.25 -34.80 4.97
N ARG A 241 -11.78 -35.55 3.97
CA ARG A 241 -10.42 -36.07 3.87
C ARG A 241 -9.66 -35.51 2.66
N VAL A 242 -9.96 -34.28 2.23
CA VAL A 242 -9.16 -33.62 1.18
C VAL A 242 -7.71 -33.49 1.65
N PRO A 243 -6.73 -34.07 0.93
CA PRO A 243 -5.33 -34.04 1.35
C PRO A 243 -4.76 -32.62 1.41
N GLY A 244 -3.95 -32.36 2.44
CA GLY A 244 -3.16 -31.13 2.53
C GLY A 244 -3.52 -30.18 3.65
N GLN A 245 -2.92 -28.99 3.58
CA GLN A 245 -3.11 -27.93 4.56
C GLN A 245 -3.37 -26.60 3.86
N LEU A 246 -4.25 -25.76 4.41
CA LEU A 246 -4.70 -24.51 3.78
C LEU A 246 -3.59 -23.50 3.47
N HIS A 247 -2.47 -23.56 4.19
CA HIS A 247 -1.32 -22.67 3.99
C HIS A 247 -0.27 -23.23 3.02
N ASP A 248 -0.26 -24.55 2.81
CA ASP A 248 0.68 -25.18 1.88
C ASP A 248 0.08 -25.28 0.48
N ARG A 249 0.45 -24.32 -0.37
CA ARG A 249 0.01 -24.21 -1.76
C ARG A 249 0.44 -25.37 -2.66
N ARG A 250 1.35 -26.23 -2.21
CA ARG A 250 1.75 -27.43 -2.96
C ARG A 250 0.73 -28.56 -2.79
N THR A 251 -0.10 -28.48 -1.76
CA THR A 251 -1.14 -29.47 -1.48
C THR A 251 -2.44 -29.09 -2.16
N MET A 252 -3.29 -30.09 -2.40
CA MET A 252 -4.61 -29.93 -3.01
C MET A 252 -5.47 -28.88 -2.28
N LEU A 253 -5.57 -28.99 -0.94
CA LEU A 253 -6.35 -28.05 -0.14
C LEU A 253 -5.77 -26.63 -0.14
N GLY A 254 -4.44 -26.49 -0.07
CA GLY A 254 -3.80 -25.17 -0.07
C GLY A 254 -3.81 -24.49 -1.44
N GLU A 255 -3.71 -25.25 -2.53
CA GLU A 255 -3.87 -24.71 -3.89
C GLU A 255 -5.29 -24.17 -4.11
N LEU A 256 -6.32 -24.92 -3.70
CA LEU A 256 -7.72 -24.46 -3.77
C LEU A 256 -7.94 -23.16 -2.97
N ASN A 257 -7.42 -23.09 -1.74
CA ASN A 257 -7.51 -21.89 -0.93
C ASN A 257 -6.83 -20.68 -1.58
N TRP A 258 -5.72 -20.91 -2.27
CA TRP A 258 -4.99 -19.87 -2.98
C TRP A 258 -5.71 -19.40 -4.24
N ILE A 259 -6.28 -20.31 -5.04
CA ILE A 259 -7.14 -20.00 -6.18
C ILE A 259 -8.38 -19.24 -5.73
N PHE A 260 -9.04 -19.70 -4.65
CA PHE A 260 -10.20 -19.02 -4.06
C PHE A 260 -9.87 -17.58 -3.66
N THR A 261 -8.74 -17.37 -3.00
CA THR A 261 -8.25 -16.03 -2.65
C THR A 261 -8.04 -15.18 -3.90
N ALA A 262 -7.41 -15.72 -4.94
CA ALA A 262 -7.17 -14.99 -6.19
C ALA A 262 -8.46 -14.58 -6.90
N ILE A 263 -9.44 -15.49 -6.96
CA ILE A 263 -10.73 -15.25 -7.62
C ILE A 263 -11.54 -14.20 -6.86
N THR A 264 -11.70 -14.35 -5.55
CA THR A 264 -12.51 -13.42 -4.74
C THR A 264 -11.91 -12.01 -4.71
N ASP A 265 -10.60 -11.89 -4.62
CA ASP A 265 -9.90 -10.60 -4.67
C ASP A 265 -10.02 -9.94 -6.06
N THR A 266 -10.09 -10.75 -7.12
CA THR A 266 -10.32 -10.27 -8.49
C THR A 266 -11.75 -9.79 -8.73
N ILE A 267 -12.74 -10.56 -8.28
CA ILE A 267 -14.15 -10.17 -8.33
C ILE A 267 -14.34 -8.83 -7.60
N ALA A 268 -13.78 -8.71 -6.39
CA ALA A 268 -13.86 -7.48 -5.61
C ALA A 268 -13.20 -6.29 -6.32
N TRP A 269 -12.05 -6.49 -6.96
CA TRP A 269 -11.36 -5.43 -7.67
C TRP A 269 -12.14 -4.92 -8.90
N ASN A 270 -12.77 -5.83 -9.64
CA ASN A 270 -13.50 -5.49 -10.86
C ASN A 270 -14.87 -4.85 -10.57
N VAL A 271 -15.49 -5.20 -9.45
CA VAL A 271 -16.86 -4.75 -9.12
C VAL A 271 -16.85 -3.52 -8.21
N LEU A 272 -15.90 -3.40 -7.29
CA LEU A 272 -15.94 -2.34 -6.27
C LEU A 272 -15.24 -1.05 -6.72
N PRO A 273 -15.73 0.12 -6.28
CA PRO A 273 -14.97 1.37 -6.40
C PRO A 273 -13.60 1.24 -5.71
N LYS A 274 -12.55 1.82 -6.32
CA LYS A 274 -11.15 1.71 -5.84
C LYS A 274 -10.99 2.06 -4.35
N ALA A 275 -11.66 3.11 -3.89
CA ALA A 275 -11.61 3.54 -2.48
C ALA A 275 -12.23 2.50 -1.53
N LEU A 276 -13.35 1.90 -1.92
CA LEU A 276 -14.02 0.88 -1.13
C LEU A 276 -13.22 -0.43 -1.12
N PHE A 277 -12.69 -0.84 -2.28
CA PHE A 277 -11.78 -1.98 -2.37
C PHE A 277 -10.58 -1.82 -1.44
N GLN A 278 -9.91 -0.67 -1.49
CA GLN A 278 -8.79 -0.36 -0.62
C GLN A 278 -9.18 -0.44 0.87
N LYS A 279 -10.33 0.13 1.24
CA LYS A 279 -10.85 0.10 2.61
C LYS A 279 -11.10 -1.34 3.11
N LEU A 280 -11.74 -2.18 2.31
CA LEU A 280 -12.20 -3.50 2.75
C LEU A 280 -11.18 -4.62 2.53
N PHE A 281 -10.45 -4.61 1.42
CA PHE A 281 -9.58 -5.72 0.98
C PHE A 281 -8.09 -5.48 1.24
N ARG A 282 -7.69 -4.29 1.71
CA ARG A 282 -6.27 -3.93 1.90
C ARG A 282 -5.91 -3.32 3.26
N GLN A 283 -6.85 -2.74 4.02
CA GLN A 283 -6.52 -2.07 5.28
C GLN A 283 -6.22 -3.06 6.42
N ASP A 284 -7.08 -4.06 6.56
CA ASP A 284 -7.02 -5.05 7.65
C ASP A 284 -7.14 -6.46 7.06
N LEU A 285 -6.25 -7.35 7.47
CA LEU A 285 -6.18 -8.73 7.00
C LEU A 285 -7.45 -9.52 7.34
N LEU A 286 -8.03 -9.30 8.53
CA LEU A 286 -9.22 -10.03 8.96
C LEU A 286 -10.45 -9.56 8.19
N VAL A 287 -10.62 -8.24 8.07
CA VAL A 287 -11.70 -7.64 7.27
C VAL A 287 -11.61 -8.09 5.82
N ALA A 288 -10.42 -8.05 5.22
CA ALA A 288 -10.21 -8.51 3.84
C ALA A 288 -10.59 -9.98 3.66
N SER A 289 -10.24 -10.84 4.63
CA SER A 289 -10.62 -12.26 4.58
C SER A 289 -12.13 -12.43 4.71
N LEU A 290 -12.78 -11.75 5.65
CA LEU A 290 -14.23 -11.81 5.81
C LEU A 290 -14.97 -11.33 4.57
N PHE A 291 -14.53 -10.26 3.92
CA PHE A 291 -15.17 -9.77 2.70
C PHE A 291 -14.93 -10.66 1.48
N ARG A 292 -13.75 -11.26 1.31
CA ARG A 292 -13.55 -12.32 0.29
C ARG A 292 -14.53 -13.46 0.48
N ASN A 293 -14.65 -13.91 1.73
CA ASN A 293 -15.49 -15.04 2.10
C ASN A 293 -16.99 -14.67 2.06
N PHE A 294 -17.32 -13.39 2.26
CA PHE A 294 -18.67 -12.87 2.08
C PHE A 294 -19.14 -12.94 0.63
N LEU A 295 -18.25 -12.79 -0.36
CA LEU A 295 -18.63 -12.98 -1.77
C LEU A 295 -19.08 -14.42 -2.05
N LEU A 296 -18.45 -15.41 -1.39
CA LEU A 296 -18.89 -16.80 -1.45
C LEU A 296 -20.23 -16.98 -0.73
N ALA A 297 -20.41 -16.36 0.43
CA ALA A 297 -21.69 -16.39 1.15
C ALA A 297 -22.84 -15.83 0.29
N GLU A 298 -22.60 -14.69 -0.38
CA GLU A 298 -23.57 -14.09 -1.32
C GLU A 298 -23.96 -15.08 -2.42
N ARG A 299 -23.00 -15.81 -2.97
CA ARG A 299 -23.23 -16.80 -4.02
C ARG A 299 -24.00 -18.03 -3.53
N ILE A 300 -23.54 -18.66 -2.44
CA ILE A 300 -24.11 -19.91 -1.92
C ILE A 300 -25.51 -19.66 -1.35
N MET A 301 -25.66 -18.67 -0.47
CA MET A 301 -26.91 -18.46 0.24
C MET A 301 -28.05 -18.05 -0.71
N ARG A 302 -27.71 -17.35 -1.80
CA ARG A 302 -28.70 -16.94 -2.81
C ARG A 302 -29.31 -18.12 -3.54
N ALA A 303 -28.58 -19.24 -3.70
CA ALA A 303 -29.15 -20.48 -4.25
C ALA A 303 -30.21 -21.10 -3.32
N TYR A 304 -30.24 -20.72 -2.04
CA TYR A 304 -31.22 -21.15 -1.04
C TYR A 304 -32.17 -20.00 -0.62
N ASN A 305 -32.45 -19.07 -1.53
CA ASN A 305 -33.36 -17.92 -1.32
C ASN A 305 -33.01 -17.02 -0.13
N CYS A 306 -31.74 -17.00 0.27
CA CYS A 306 -31.23 -16.23 1.38
C CYS A 306 -30.17 -15.23 0.88
N GLN A 307 -30.33 -13.95 1.17
CA GLN A 307 -29.44 -12.91 0.65
C GLN A 307 -28.71 -12.19 1.79
N PRO A 308 -27.40 -12.43 1.94
CA PRO A 308 -26.57 -11.69 2.86
C PRO A 308 -26.53 -10.19 2.55
N MET A 309 -26.34 -9.39 3.59
CA MET A 309 -26.22 -7.93 3.51
C MET A 309 -24.93 -7.47 4.18
N SER A 310 -24.36 -6.37 3.69
CA SER A 310 -23.17 -5.77 4.29
C SER A 310 -23.32 -4.26 4.42
N GLN A 311 -22.63 -3.68 5.39
CA GLN A 311 -22.40 -2.24 5.50
C GLN A 311 -20.88 -2.00 5.56
N PRO A 312 -20.28 -1.28 4.60
CA PRO A 312 -20.89 -0.71 3.39
C PRO A 312 -21.52 -1.77 2.46
N ALA A 313 -22.58 -1.39 1.75
CA ALA A 313 -23.25 -2.26 0.79
C ALA A 313 -22.34 -2.52 -0.42
N LEU A 314 -22.23 -3.79 -0.82
CA LEU A 314 -21.51 -4.19 -2.04
C LEU A 314 -22.50 -4.30 -3.21
N PRO A 315 -22.07 -3.98 -4.44
CA PRO A 315 -22.80 -4.40 -5.64
C PRO A 315 -22.84 -5.93 -5.74
N ALA A 316 -23.80 -6.44 -6.51
CA ALA A 316 -23.96 -7.88 -6.71
C ALA A 316 -22.71 -8.54 -7.32
N THR A 317 -22.18 -9.60 -6.68
CA THR A 317 -20.99 -10.32 -7.15
C THR A 317 -21.23 -11.78 -7.52
N PHE A 318 -22.37 -12.34 -7.14
CA PHE A 318 -22.70 -13.77 -7.25
C PHE A 318 -22.69 -14.35 -8.69
N GLN A 319 -22.87 -13.51 -9.72
CA GLN A 319 -22.91 -13.91 -11.15
C GLN A 319 -21.63 -13.55 -11.92
N HIS A 320 -20.58 -13.05 -11.24
CA HIS A 320 -19.35 -12.65 -11.92
C HIS A 320 -18.69 -13.84 -12.67
N PRO A 321 -18.20 -13.68 -13.91
CA PRO A 321 -17.65 -14.78 -14.72
C PRO A 321 -16.51 -15.56 -14.07
N MET A 322 -15.69 -14.91 -13.24
CA MET A 322 -14.64 -15.59 -12.46
C MET A 322 -15.15 -16.73 -11.55
N TRP A 323 -16.43 -16.75 -11.20
CA TRP A 323 -17.01 -17.90 -10.51
C TRP A 323 -17.05 -19.17 -11.36
N GLN A 324 -17.14 -19.05 -12.69
CA GLN A 324 -17.03 -20.20 -13.59
C GLN A 324 -15.61 -20.76 -13.61
N ALA A 325 -14.59 -19.89 -13.51
CA ALA A 325 -13.20 -20.33 -13.35
C ALA A 325 -12.96 -21.02 -11.99
N TRP A 326 -13.68 -20.60 -10.94
CA TRP A 326 -13.68 -21.29 -9.65
C TRP A 326 -14.30 -22.68 -9.75
N ASP A 327 -15.46 -22.79 -10.39
CA ASP A 327 -16.16 -24.05 -10.57
C ASP A 327 -15.31 -25.04 -11.38
N LEU A 328 -14.68 -24.59 -12.47
CA LEU A 328 -13.73 -25.41 -13.24
C LEU A 328 -12.53 -25.86 -12.40
N ALA A 329 -11.99 -24.98 -11.55
CA ALA A 329 -10.89 -25.34 -10.66
C ALA A 329 -11.31 -26.40 -9.62
N LEU A 330 -12.54 -26.30 -9.10
CA LEU A 330 -13.11 -27.32 -8.21
C LEU A 330 -13.32 -28.65 -8.93
N ASP A 331 -13.86 -28.66 -10.14
CA ASP A 331 -14.05 -29.87 -10.95
C ASP A 331 -12.73 -30.60 -11.21
N LEU A 332 -11.72 -29.89 -11.71
CA LEU A 332 -10.39 -30.46 -11.98
C LEU A 332 -9.73 -30.99 -10.71
N CYS A 333 -9.93 -30.30 -9.58
CA CYS A 333 -9.43 -30.74 -8.29
C CYS A 333 -10.14 -32.04 -7.85
N LEU A 334 -11.47 -32.07 -7.85
CA LEU A 334 -12.25 -33.23 -7.43
C LEU A 334 -12.04 -34.45 -8.33
N ALA A 335 -11.80 -34.26 -9.62
CA ALA A 335 -11.51 -35.35 -10.57
C ALA A 335 -10.30 -36.20 -10.18
N GLN A 336 -9.31 -35.63 -9.50
CA GLN A 336 -8.11 -36.34 -9.04
C GLN A 336 -8.16 -36.78 -7.56
N LEU A 337 -9.21 -36.42 -6.81
CA LEU A 337 -9.29 -36.65 -5.35
C LEU A 337 -9.02 -38.10 -4.95
N HIS A 338 -9.72 -39.05 -5.55
CA HIS A 338 -9.54 -40.48 -5.27
C HIS A 338 -8.10 -40.96 -5.55
N ARG A 339 -7.49 -40.47 -6.63
CA ARG A 339 -6.13 -40.86 -7.04
C ARG A 339 -5.09 -40.32 -6.05
N VAL A 340 -5.24 -39.06 -5.62
CA VAL A 340 -4.34 -38.44 -4.65
C VAL A 340 -4.49 -39.09 -3.27
N GLN A 341 -5.71 -39.42 -2.85
CA GLN A 341 -5.94 -40.18 -1.61
C GLN A 341 -5.34 -41.59 -1.65
N ALA A 342 -5.28 -42.22 -2.84
CA ALA A 342 -4.58 -43.48 -3.06
C ALA A 342 -3.04 -43.33 -3.14
N GLY A 343 -2.49 -42.14 -2.89
CA GLY A 343 -1.04 -41.89 -2.84
C GLY A 343 -0.41 -41.48 -4.17
N GLN A 344 -1.19 -41.22 -5.23
CA GLN A 344 -0.66 -40.70 -6.49
C GLN A 344 -0.24 -39.22 -6.36
N PRO A 345 0.76 -38.75 -7.14
CA PRO A 345 1.19 -37.36 -7.09
C PRO A 345 0.08 -36.42 -7.54
N PHE A 346 -0.11 -35.35 -6.76
CA PHE A 346 -1.05 -34.28 -7.05
C PHE A 346 -0.62 -33.48 -8.30
N GLN A 347 -1.54 -33.25 -9.23
CA GLN A 347 -1.31 -32.42 -10.40
C GLN A 347 -1.88 -31.02 -10.16
N HIS A 348 -1.03 -30.01 -10.29
CA HIS A 348 -1.39 -28.61 -10.10
C HIS A 348 -2.41 -28.11 -11.13
N SER A 349 -3.33 -27.28 -10.68
CA SER A 349 -4.32 -26.65 -11.55
C SER A 349 -3.68 -25.70 -12.58
N PRO A 350 -4.13 -25.71 -13.85
CA PRO A 350 -3.65 -24.78 -14.87
C PRO A 350 -4.15 -23.34 -14.68
N PHE A 351 -4.98 -23.07 -13.65
CA PHE A 351 -5.64 -21.78 -13.41
C PHE A 351 -4.68 -20.59 -13.54
N PHE A 352 -3.58 -20.56 -12.80
CA PHE A 352 -2.66 -19.42 -12.83
C PHE A 352 -1.98 -19.25 -14.19
N ALA A 353 -1.61 -20.35 -14.85
CA ALA A 353 -1.00 -20.30 -16.17
C ALA A 353 -1.98 -19.75 -17.24
N GLN A 354 -3.25 -20.13 -17.17
CA GLN A 354 -4.31 -19.62 -18.04
C GLN A 354 -4.59 -18.14 -17.79
N GLN A 355 -4.65 -17.71 -16.53
CA GLN A 355 -4.89 -16.31 -16.17
C GLN A 355 -3.73 -15.39 -16.56
N LEU A 356 -2.47 -15.85 -16.43
CA LEU A 356 -1.32 -15.11 -16.98
C LEU A 356 -1.38 -15.01 -18.50
N THR A 357 -1.89 -16.04 -19.18
CA THR A 357 -2.07 -16.02 -20.64
C THR A 357 -3.15 -15.02 -21.04
N ALA A 358 -4.28 -14.97 -20.32
CA ALA A 358 -5.31 -13.95 -20.53
C ALA A 358 -4.76 -12.53 -20.30
N PHE A 359 -3.95 -12.32 -19.27
CA PHE A 359 -3.28 -11.04 -19.02
C PHE A 359 -2.31 -10.66 -20.15
N GLN A 360 -1.55 -11.63 -20.69
CA GLN A 360 -0.66 -11.43 -21.82
C GLN A 360 -1.42 -11.07 -23.11
N VAL A 361 -2.58 -11.70 -23.35
CA VAL A 361 -3.46 -11.32 -24.46
C VAL A 361 -3.96 -9.89 -24.27
N TRP A 362 -4.40 -9.52 -23.06
CA TRP A 362 -4.80 -8.14 -22.76
C TRP A 362 -3.66 -7.16 -23.02
N LEU A 363 -2.40 -7.48 -22.67
CA LEU A 363 -1.24 -6.62 -22.96
C LEU A 363 -0.98 -6.41 -24.46
N THR A 364 -1.41 -7.35 -25.31
CA THR A 364 -1.18 -7.26 -26.76
C THR A 364 -2.16 -6.30 -27.43
N PHE A 365 -3.39 -6.18 -26.91
CA PHE A 365 -4.47 -5.39 -27.53
C PHE A 365 -4.99 -4.24 -26.66
N GLY A 366 -4.64 -4.24 -25.37
CA GLY A 366 -5.11 -3.29 -24.38
C GLY A 366 -4.38 -1.96 -24.46
N CYS A 367 -5.09 -0.89 -24.09
CA CYS A 367 -4.53 0.45 -23.95
C CYS A 367 -5.18 1.16 -22.77
N GLU A 368 -4.71 2.37 -22.44
CA GLU A 368 -5.23 3.18 -21.33
C GLU A 368 -6.75 3.43 -21.40
N ARG A 369 -7.32 3.49 -22.61
CA ARG A 369 -8.75 3.75 -22.84
C ARG A 369 -9.63 2.51 -22.64
N CYS A 370 -9.03 1.32 -22.60
CA CYS A 370 -9.75 0.08 -22.38
C CYS A 370 -10.08 -0.10 -20.89
N SER A 371 -11.00 -1.03 -20.61
CA SER A 371 -11.18 -1.50 -19.24
C SER A 371 -9.85 -2.03 -18.68
N PRO A 372 -9.56 -1.80 -17.39
CA PRO A 372 -8.35 -2.30 -16.77
C PRO A 372 -8.31 -3.83 -16.84
N PRO A 373 -7.11 -4.43 -16.88
CA PRO A 373 -6.96 -5.88 -16.93
C PRO A 373 -7.53 -6.52 -15.67
N GLU A 374 -8.54 -7.36 -15.84
CA GLU A 374 -9.20 -8.08 -14.74
C GLU A 374 -8.22 -8.96 -13.97
N GLN A 375 -7.18 -9.50 -14.64
CA GLN A 375 -6.23 -10.44 -14.05
C GLN A 375 -5.18 -9.78 -13.15
N LEU A 376 -5.17 -8.45 -13.01
CA LEU A 376 -4.12 -7.75 -12.25
C LEU A 376 -4.01 -8.20 -10.77
N PRO A 377 -5.10 -8.46 -10.02
CA PRO A 377 -5.02 -9.05 -8.68
C PRO A 377 -4.51 -10.50 -8.69
N ILE A 378 -4.76 -11.26 -9.76
CA ILE A 378 -4.22 -12.63 -9.92
C ILE A 378 -2.71 -12.57 -10.10
N VAL A 379 -2.20 -11.65 -10.93
CA VAL A 379 -0.74 -11.46 -11.10
C VAL A 379 -0.07 -11.23 -9.75
N LEU A 380 -0.66 -10.43 -8.87
CA LEU A 380 -0.19 -10.23 -7.49
C LEU A 380 -0.13 -11.53 -6.69
N GLN A 381 -1.18 -12.37 -6.76
CA GLN A 381 -1.17 -13.67 -6.10
C GLN A 381 -0.09 -14.60 -6.67
N VAL A 382 0.13 -14.56 -7.99
CA VAL A 382 1.15 -15.39 -8.66
C VAL A 382 2.57 -15.02 -8.27
N LEU A 383 2.87 -13.75 -7.94
CA LEU A 383 4.19 -13.35 -7.43
C LEU A 383 4.61 -14.13 -6.18
N LEU A 384 3.64 -14.61 -5.41
CA LEU A 384 3.87 -15.43 -4.23
C LEU A 384 4.25 -16.88 -4.57
N SER A 385 3.99 -17.34 -5.79
CA SER A 385 4.50 -18.59 -6.35
C SER A 385 5.99 -18.50 -6.63
N GLN A 386 6.71 -19.62 -6.63
CA GLN A 386 8.05 -19.70 -7.23
C GLN A 386 7.96 -20.10 -8.71
N ILE A 387 7.06 -21.03 -9.07
CA ILE A 387 6.98 -21.66 -10.40
C ILE A 387 6.67 -20.63 -11.51
N HIS A 388 5.72 -19.73 -11.26
CA HIS A 388 5.26 -18.77 -12.27
C HIS A 388 5.78 -17.35 -12.04
N ARG A 389 6.69 -17.16 -11.07
CA ARG A 389 7.14 -15.83 -10.63
C ARG A 389 7.81 -15.05 -11.75
N LEU A 390 8.72 -15.69 -12.48
CA LEU A 390 9.49 -15.05 -13.54
C LEU A 390 8.55 -14.52 -14.63
N ARG A 391 7.63 -15.37 -15.12
CA ARG A 391 6.62 -14.98 -16.11
C ARG A 391 5.71 -13.86 -15.59
N ALA A 392 5.27 -13.93 -14.34
CA ALA A 392 4.41 -12.89 -13.76
C ALA A 392 5.14 -11.55 -13.62
N LEU A 393 6.42 -11.53 -13.25
CA LEU A 393 7.22 -10.31 -13.17
C LEU A 393 7.52 -9.73 -14.56
N ASP A 394 7.79 -10.56 -15.56
CA ASP A 394 7.93 -10.10 -16.95
C ASP A 394 6.66 -9.41 -17.45
N LEU A 395 5.49 -10.07 -17.31
CA LEU A 395 4.21 -9.48 -17.71
C LEU A 395 3.86 -8.22 -16.91
N LEU A 396 4.16 -8.21 -15.60
CA LEU A 396 3.99 -7.01 -14.77
C LEU A 396 4.90 -5.87 -15.26
N GLY A 397 6.16 -6.15 -15.58
CA GLY A 397 7.09 -5.18 -16.15
C GLY A 397 6.51 -4.55 -17.42
N ARG A 398 6.07 -5.38 -18.37
CA ARG A 398 5.42 -4.92 -19.62
C ARG A 398 4.17 -4.07 -19.35
N PHE A 399 3.38 -4.44 -18.35
CA PHE A 399 2.22 -3.64 -17.95
C PHE A 399 2.60 -2.27 -17.41
N LEU A 400 3.59 -2.21 -16.50
CA LEU A 400 4.07 -0.93 -15.94
C LEU A 400 4.73 -0.04 -16.99
N ASP A 401 5.26 -0.63 -18.07
CA ASP A 401 5.85 0.08 -19.20
C ASP A 401 4.82 0.87 -20.02
N LEU A 402 3.53 0.51 -19.95
CA LEU A 402 2.44 1.24 -20.63
C LEU A 402 2.27 2.69 -20.12
N GLY A 403 2.84 3.04 -18.97
CA GLY A 403 2.93 4.41 -18.49
C GLY A 403 2.47 4.64 -17.05
N PRO A 404 2.43 5.90 -16.59
CA PRO A 404 2.14 6.24 -15.19
C PRO A 404 0.77 5.77 -14.69
N TRP A 405 -0.24 5.70 -15.56
CA TRP A 405 -1.58 5.21 -15.22
C TRP A 405 -1.54 3.73 -14.79
N ALA A 406 -0.73 2.90 -15.47
CA ALA A 406 -0.58 1.48 -15.19
C ALA A 406 0.16 1.26 -13.87
N VAL A 407 1.20 2.06 -13.61
CA VAL A 407 1.91 2.08 -12.32
C VAL A 407 0.95 2.45 -11.19
N ASN A 408 0.15 3.50 -11.35
CA ASN A 408 -0.86 3.90 -10.38
C ASN A 408 -1.91 2.80 -10.14
N LEU A 409 -2.31 2.07 -11.19
CA LEU A 409 -3.25 0.97 -11.09
C LEU A 409 -2.66 -0.22 -10.32
N ALA A 410 -1.44 -0.65 -10.67
CA ALA A 410 -0.75 -1.76 -10.00
C ALA A 410 -0.52 -1.47 -8.51
N LEU A 411 -0.12 -0.23 -8.19
CA LEU A 411 0.04 0.19 -6.81
C LEU A 411 -1.31 0.34 -6.08
N SER A 412 -2.40 0.65 -6.79
CA SER A 412 -3.77 0.63 -6.28
C SER A 412 -4.37 -0.77 -6.14
N VAL A 413 -3.82 -1.79 -6.79
CA VAL A 413 -4.14 -3.21 -6.48
C VAL A 413 -3.40 -3.66 -5.22
N GLY A 414 -2.30 -3.00 -4.87
CA GLY A 414 -1.48 -3.32 -3.70
C GLY A 414 -0.26 -4.18 -4.03
N ILE A 415 0.35 -4.02 -5.21
CA ILE A 415 1.54 -4.78 -5.63
C ILE A 415 2.79 -4.47 -4.80
N PHE A 416 2.86 -3.26 -4.23
CA PHE A 416 4.05 -2.71 -3.59
C PHE A 416 4.71 -3.60 -2.53
N PRO A 417 3.98 -4.15 -1.53
CA PRO A 417 4.62 -4.91 -0.45
C PRO A 417 5.21 -6.24 -0.96
N TYR A 418 4.64 -6.80 -2.02
CA TYR A 418 5.12 -8.03 -2.65
C TYR A 418 6.45 -7.80 -3.37
N ILE A 419 6.52 -6.74 -4.18
CA ILE A 419 7.74 -6.37 -4.92
C ILE A 419 8.86 -5.95 -3.97
N LEU A 420 8.54 -5.23 -2.88
CA LEU A 420 9.50 -4.89 -1.83
C LEU A 420 10.08 -6.13 -1.16
N LYS A 421 9.24 -7.11 -0.82
CA LYS A 421 9.72 -8.37 -0.23
C LYS A 421 10.58 -9.20 -1.18
N LEU A 422 10.30 -9.15 -2.48
CA LEU A 422 11.10 -9.87 -3.48
C LEU A 422 12.55 -9.35 -3.60
N LEU A 423 12.85 -8.14 -3.14
CA LEU A 423 14.23 -7.64 -3.04
C LEU A 423 15.10 -8.45 -2.06
N GLN A 424 14.49 -9.24 -1.17
CA GLN A 424 15.21 -10.14 -0.27
C GLN A 424 15.59 -11.47 -0.96
N SER A 425 15.12 -11.72 -2.19
CA SER A 425 15.43 -12.93 -2.94
C SER A 425 16.86 -12.89 -3.49
N SER A 426 17.59 -14.00 -3.36
CA SER A 426 18.92 -14.21 -3.93
C SER A 426 18.92 -14.68 -5.39
N ALA A 427 17.75 -14.92 -6.00
CA ALA A 427 17.63 -15.43 -7.35
C ALA A 427 18.08 -14.39 -8.39
N ARG A 428 19.18 -14.69 -9.10
CA ARG A 428 19.80 -13.76 -10.07
C ARG A 428 18.89 -13.45 -11.27
N GLU A 429 18.12 -14.42 -11.73
CA GLU A 429 17.16 -14.28 -12.83
C GLU A 429 16.08 -13.21 -12.58
N LEU A 430 15.82 -12.85 -11.32
CA LEU A 430 14.82 -11.84 -10.98
C LEU A 430 15.39 -10.41 -11.06
N ARG A 431 16.72 -10.24 -11.03
CA ARG A 431 17.37 -8.91 -10.95
C ARG A 431 16.98 -7.97 -12.09
N PRO A 432 17.05 -8.37 -13.38
CA PRO A 432 16.67 -7.48 -14.48
C PRO A 432 15.22 -6.99 -14.36
N LEU A 433 14.30 -7.90 -14.00
CA LEU A 433 12.87 -7.63 -13.88
C LEU A 433 12.56 -6.73 -12.68
N LEU A 434 13.15 -7.01 -11.51
CA LEU A 434 12.91 -6.24 -10.29
C LEU A 434 13.48 -4.82 -10.42
N VAL A 435 14.66 -4.67 -11.02
CA VAL A 435 15.26 -3.35 -11.28
C VAL A 435 14.38 -2.54 -12.22
N PHE A 436 13.89 -3.14 -13.30
CA PHE A 436 12.98 -2.49 -14.23
C PHE A 436 11.68 -2.03 -13.55
N ILE A 437 11.04 -2.93 -12.78
CA ILE A 437 9.80 -2.62 -12.05
C ILE A 437 10.02 -1.47 -11.07
N TRP A 438 11.11 -1.49 -10.30
CA TRP A 438 11.41 -0.43 -9.33
C TRP A 438 11.73 0.92 -9.98
N ALA A 439 12.41 0.91 -11.12
CA ALA A 439 12.63 2.12 -11.91
C ALA A 439 11.29 2.72 -12.35
N LYS A 440 10.35 1.92 -12.85
CA LYS A 440 8.99 2.39 -13.20
C LYS A 440 8.20 2.91 -12.00
N ILE A 441 8.27 2.24 -10.85
CA ILE A 441 7.58 2.68 -9.63
C ILE A 441 8.13 4.04 -9.15
N LEU A 442 9.45 4.18 -9.01
CA LEU A 442 10.08 5.41 -8.49
C LEU A 442 10.02 6.58 -9.46
N ALA A 443 9.88 6.33 -10.76
CA ALA A 443 9.60 7.37 -11.74
C ALA A 443 8.23 8.04 -11.52
N VAL A 444 7.27 7.33 -10.91
CA VAL A 444 5.92 7.85 -10.63
C VAL A 444 5.76 8.31 -9.18
N ASP A 445 6.29 7.53 -8.22
CA ASP A 445 6.14 7.79 -6.79
C ASP A 445 7.48 7.68 -6.05
N GLN A 446 8.17 8.81 -5.92
CA GLN A 446 9.46 8.90 -5.20
C GLN A 446 9.30 8.68 -3.68
N SER A 447 8.09 8.77 -3.12
CA SER A 447 7.89 8.59 -1.68
C SER A 447 8.24 7.18 -1.19
N CYS A 448 8.29 6.20 -2.11
CA CYS A 448 8.71 4.82 -1.84
C CYS A 448 10.16 4.69 -1.34
N GLN A 449 10.99 5.74 -1.48
CA GLN A 449 12.37 5.74 -0.96
C GLN A 449 12.46 5.43 0.54
N VAL A 450 11.47 5.86 1.34
CA VAL A 450 11.46 5.64 2.79
C VAL A 450 11.38 4.15 3.12
N ASP A 451 10.51 3.41 2.44
CA ASP A 451 10.35 1.97 2.65
C ASP A 451 11.55 1.17 2.14
N LEU A 452 12.15 1.59 1.01
CA LEU A 452 13.37 0.97 0.46
C LEU A 452 14.57 1.10 1.40
N VAL A 453 14.70 2.24 2.10
CA VAL A 453 15.78 2.42 3.07
C VAL A 453 15.50 1.64 4.35
N ARG A 454 14.27 1.75 4.88
CA ARG A 454 13.87 1.05 6.12
C ARG A 454 14.05 -0.47 6.03
N ASP A 455 13.71 -1.06 4.88
CA ASP A 455 13.75 -2.52 4.69
C ASP A 455 15.08 -2.99 4.02
N ASN A 456 16.11 -2.13 4.00
CA ASN A 456 17.43 -2.39 3.40
C ASN A 456 17.42 -2.73 1.89
N GLY A 457 16.38 -2.35 1.15
CA GLY A 457 16.26 -2.57 -0.29
C GLY A 457 17.33 -1.85 -1.13
N HIS A 458 17.91 -0.75 -0.64
CA HIS A 458 19.03 -0.05 -1.31
C HIS A 458 20.23 -0.96 -1.59
N ARG A 459 20.52 -1.94 -0.70
CA ARG A 459 21.63 -2.90 -0.87
C ARG A 459 21.44 -3.79 -2.10
N TYR A 460 20.19 -4.08 -2.46
CA TYR A 460 19.88 -4.87 -3.65
C TYR A 460 20.38 -4.16 -4.91
N PHE A 461 20.08 -2.87 -5.06
CA PHE A 461 20.48 -2.10 -6.24
C PHE A 461 21.98 -1.82 -6.28
N LEU A 462 22.63 -1.64 -5.12
CA LEU A 462 24.10 -1.59 -5.04
C LEU A 462 24.73 -2.90 -5.54
N SER A 463 24.17 -4.06 -5.16
CA SER A 463 24.65 -5.35 -5.63
C SER A 463 24.48 -5.57 -7.14
N VAL A 464 23.40 -5.01 -7.72
CA VAL A 464 23.18 -5.02 -9.17
C VAL A 464 24.20 -4.12 -9.87
N LEU A 465 24.46 -2.93 -9.33
CA LEU A 465 25.43 -2.00 -9.89
C LEU A 465 26.85 -2.55 -9.87
N SER A 466 27.23 -3.31 -8.83
CA SER A 466 28.54 -3.96 -8.74
C SER A 466 28.72 -5.14 -9.71
N ASP A 467 27.64 -5.67 -10.29
CA ASP A 467 27.68 -6.85 -11.16
C ASP A 467 27.93 -6.47 -12.63
N THR A 468 29.12 -5.92 -12.91
CA THR A 468 29.48 -5.42 -14.24
C THR A 468 29.62 -6.52 -15.30
N LEU A 469 29.86 -7.76 -14.89
CA LEU A 469 30.09 -8.89 -15.80
C LEU A 469 28.80 -9.49 -16.36
N TYR A 470 27.75 -9.60 -15.53
CA TYR A 470 26.50 -10.27 -15.92
C TYR A 470 25.34 -9.31 -16.15
N MET A 471 25.38 -8.09 -15.61
CA MET A 471 24.30 -7.11 -15.80
C MET A 471 24.58 -6.15 -16.97
N PRO A 472 23.73 -6.15 -18.01
CA PRO A 472 23.81 -5.18 -19.10
C PRO A 472 23.79 -3.74 -18.60
N ALA A 473 24.45 -2.85 -19.35
CA ALA A 473 24.54 -1.43 -19.01
C ALA A 473 23.14 -0.80 -18.80
N GLU A 474 22.13 -1.17 -19.60
CA GLU A 474 20.75 -0.67 -19.45
C GLU A 474 20.15 -0.94 -18.06
N HIS A 475 20.30 -2.16 -17.55
CA HIS A 475 19.82 -2.51 -16.22
C HIS A 475 20.67 -1.89 -15.11
N ARG A 476 21.99 -1.72 -15.33
CA ARG A 476 22.84 -0.94 -14.42
C ARG A 476 22.39 0.52 -14.37
N THR A 477 22.06 1.13 -15.51
CA THR A 477 21.51 2.50 -15.57
C THR A 477 20.22 2.61 -14.76
N MET A 478 19.30 1.66 -14.90
CA MET A 478 18.07 1.62 -14.10
C MET A 478 18.35 1.44 -12.60
N ALA A 479 19.34 0.64 -12.22
CA ALA A 479 19.74 0.49 -10.81
C ALA A 479 20.31 1.80 -10.25
N VAL A 480 21.14 2.50 -11.02
CA VAL A 480 21.66 3.83 -10.65
C VAL A 480 20.55 4.87 -10.58
N PHE A 481 19.58 4.85 -11.50
CA PHE A 481 18.39 5.67 -11.43
C PHE A 481 17.64 5.45 -10.10
N VAL A 482 17.38 4.19 -9.74
CA VAL A 482 16.72 3.83 -8.47
C VAL A 482 17.52 4.34 -7.26
N LEU A 483 18.85 4.13 -7.24
CA LEU A 483 19.73 4.65 -6.19
C LEU A 483 19.67 6.18 -6.12
N SER A 484 19.71 6.86 -7.26
CA SER A 484 19.61 8.32 -7.36
C SER A 484 18.27 8.86 -6.83
N CYS A 485 17.20 8.08 -6.96
CA CYS A 485 15.91 8.39 -6.36
C CYS A 485 15.94 8.18 -4.85
N ILE A 486 16.54 7.07 -4.35
CA ILE A 486 16.65 6.77 -2.93
C ILE A 486 17.38 7.87 -2.13
N VAL A 487 18.43 8.47 -2.72
CA VAL A 487 19.22 9.53 -2.07
C VAL A 487 18.66 10.93 -2.28
N CYS A 488 17.64 11.09 -3.13
CA CYS A 488 17.15 12.41 -3.55
C CYS A 488 16.46 13.15 -2.39
N ASN A 489 17.10 14.21 -1.88
CA ASN A 489 16.59 15.03 -0.78
C ASN A 489 16.15 14.20 0.45
N TYR A 490 16.88 13.11 0.73
CA TYR A 490 16.55 12.19 1.82
C TYR A 490 17.82 11.79 2.61
N PRO A 491 18.10 12.45 3.75
CA PRO A 491 19.33 12.23 4.51
C PRO A 491 19.57 10.79 4.96
N SER A 492 18.52 10.07 5.40
CA SER A 492 18.65 8.65 5.77
C SER A 492 19.00 7.77 4.57
N GLY A 493 18.54 8.12 3.37
CA GLY A 493 18.92 7.46 2.12
C GLY A 493 20.36 7.76 1.73
N GLN A 494 20.81 9.02 1.83
CA GLN A 494 22.20 9.42 1.60
C GLN A 494 23.16 8.71 2.56
N GLU A 495 22.83 8.64 3.85
CA GLU A 495 23.63 7.92 4.85
C GLU A 495 23.71 6.41 4.54
N ALA A 496 22.58 5.78 4.19
CA ALA A 496 22.53 4.38 3.84
C ALA A 496 23.33 4.05 2.57
N ALA A 497 23.24 4.90 1.54
CA ALA A 497 23.99 4.75 0.30
C ALA A 497 25.49 4.97 0.50
N LEU A 498 25.89 5.94 1.34
CA LEU A 498 27.28 6.17 1.70
C LEU A 498 27.89 4.96 2.42
N LYS A 499 27.18 4.38 3.40
CA LYS A 499 27.60 3.12 4.07
C LYS A 499 27.70 1.94 3.10
N GLY A 500 26.98 1.99 1.99
CA GLY A 500 27.02 1.01 0.91
C GLY A 500 28.08 1.26 -0.17
N ASN A 501 29.00 2.20 0.04
CA ASN A 501 30.07 2.57 -0.90
C ASN A 501 29.58 3.01 -2.28
N VAL A 502 28.43 3.69 -2.35
CA VAL A 502 27.85 4.16 -3.63
C VAL A 502 28.82 5.06 -4.41
N ILE A 503 29.63 5.87 -3.71
CA ILE A 503 30.57 6.81 -4.35
C ILE A 503 31.65 6.04 -5.12
N ALA A 504 32.34 5.11 -4.46
CA ALA A 504 33.36 4.27 -5.10
C ALA A 504 32.79 3.51 -6.30
N LEU A 505 31.67 2.79 -6.10
CA LEU A 505 31.01 2.00 -7.15
C LEU A 505 30.61 2.85 -8.36
N CYS A 506 30.13 4.07 -8.14
CA CYS A 506 29.78 4.96 -9.23
C CYS A 506 31.02 5.49 -9.96
N THR A 507 32.06 5.90 -9.22
CA THR A 507 33.28 6.47 -9.82
C THR A 507 34.07 5.47 -10.67
N GLU A 508 34.05 4.18 -10.31
CA GLU A 508 34.69 3.09 -11.08
C GLU A 508 34.05 2.88 -12.46
N GLN A 509 32.79 3.28 -12.65
CA GLN A 509 32.02 3.05 -13.88
C GLN A 509 31.83 4.31 -14.72
N LEU A 510 32.44 5.44 -14.37
CA LEU A 510 32.28 6.71 -15.11
C LEU A 510 32.82 6.65 -16.55
N THR A 511 33.68 5.69 -16.89
CA THR A 511 34.24 5.50 -18.23
C THR A 511 33.51 4.44 -19.06
N ASP A 512 32.37 3.92 -18.59
CA ASP A 512 31.58 2.91 -19.31
C ASP A 512 31.14 3.45 -20.69
N PRO A 513 31.13 2.62 -21.76
CA PRO A 513 30.76 3.06 -23.10
C PRO A 513 29.32 3.60 -23.20
N ASN A 514 28.40 3.19 -22.33
CA ASN A 514 27.02 3.62 -22.36
C ASN A 514 26.83 5.04 -21.79
N GLY A 515 26.46 6.00 -22.65
CA GLY A 515 26.24 7.40 -22.26
C GLY A 515 25.15 7.60 -21.20
N HIS A 516 24.05 6.83 -21.24
CA HIS A 516 23.01 6.92 -20.21
C HIS A 516 23.49 6.43 -18.84
N LEU A 517 24.34 5.40 -18.81
CA LEU A 517 24.94 4.96 -17.55
C LEU A 517 25.83 6.07 -16.97
N ARG A 518 26.74 6.65 -17.77
CA ARG A 518 27.61 7.76 -17.34
C ARG A 518 26.80 8.95 -16.80
N GLN A 519 25.73 9.32 -17.52
CA GLN A 519 24.80 10.38 -17.10
C GLN A 519 24.21 10.10 -15.71
N TRP A 520 23.60 8.93 -15.52
CA TRP A 520 22.94 8.61 -14.24
C TRP A 520 23.93 8.40 -13.10
N LEU A 521 25.14 7.90 -13.38
CA LEU A 521 26.22 7.81 -12.39
C LEU A 521 26.59 9.18 -11.83
N ALA A 522 26.78 10.18 -12.70
CA ALA A 522 27.06 11.55 -12.30
C ALA A 522 25.87 12.16 -11.50
N LEU A 523 24.63 11.98 -11.96
CA LEU A 523 23.44 12.44 -11.22
C LEU A 523 23.32 11.79 -9.83
N CYS A 524 23.60 10.49 -9.72
CA CYS A 524 23.54 9.77 -8.44
C CYS A 524 24.62 10.25 -7.47
N LEU A 525 25.84 10.50 -7.95
CA LEU A 525 26.91 11.09 -7.17
C LEU A 525 26.52 12.48 -6.66
N GLY A 526 26.05 13.36 -7.55
CA GLY A 526 25.59 14.70 -7.21
C GLY A 526 24.54 14.70 -6.09
N ARG A 527 23.51 13.85 -6.22
CA ARG A 527 22.45 13.73 -5.20
C ARG A 527 22.92 13.13 -3.89
N THR A 528 23.96 12.30 -3.89
CA THR A 528 24.47 11.63 -2.68
C THR A 528 25.16 12.62 -1.75
N TRP A 529 25.93 13.58 -2.28
CA TRP A 529 26.61 14.60 -1.47
C TRP A 529 25.89 15.96 -1.39
N ASN A 530 24.83 16.18 -2.17
CA ASN A 530 24.07 17.43 -2.12
C ASN A 530 23.55 17.71 -0.69
N GLY A 531 24.05 18.78 -0.07
CA GLY A 531 23.71 19.15 1.31
C GLY A 531 24.18 18.16 2.38
N TYR A 532 25.09 17.22 2.06
CA TYR A 532 25.55 16.18 2.97
C TYR A 532 27.08 16.11 3.08
N THR A 533 27.61 16.73 4.14
CA THR A 533 29.05 16.93 4.39
C THR A 533 29.87 15.64 4.41
N ALA A 534 29.36 14.56 5.01
CA ALA A 534 30.13 13.31 5.11
C ALA A 534 30.35 12.67 3.73
N ALA A 535 29.35 12.70 2.85
CA ALA A 535 29.48 12.22 1.48
C ALA A 535 30.38 13.12 0.62
N ARG A 536 30.32 14.46 0.81
CA ARG A 536 31.27 15.39 0.16
C ARG A 536 32.71 15.01 0.44
N TRP A 537 33.08 14.87 1.72
CA TRP A 537 34.45 14.53 2.10
C TRP A 537 34.90 13.15 1.63
N CYS A 538 33.97 12.19 1.59
CA CYS A 538 34.25 10.89 0.97
C CYS A 538 34.55 11.04 -0.53
N GLY A 539 33.75 11.82 -1.26
CA GLY A 539 33.98 12.09 -2.68
C GLY A 539 35.30 12.83 -2.96
N ILE A 540 35.68 13.79 -2.12
CA ILE A 540 36.97 14.48 -2.25
C ILE A 540 38.15 13.52 -2.04
N ARG A 541 38.08 12.68 -0.99
CA ARG A 541 39.13 11.69 -0.70
C ARG A 541 39.29 10.64 -1.81
N ASP A 542 38.19 10.27 -2.48
CA ASP A 542 38.18 9.28 -3.56
C ASP A 542 38.47 9.92 -4.95
N SER A 543 38.89 11.20 -4.97
CA SER A 543 39.12 12.00 -6.18
C SER A 543 37.93 11.98 -7.16
N ALA A 544 36.71 11.97 -6.64
CA ALA A 544 35.50 11.91 -7.46
C ALA A 544 35.34 13.15 -8.34
N HIS A 545 35.77 14.33 -7.87
CA HIS A 545 35.72 15.58 -8.62
C HIS A 545 36.64 15.57 -9.84
N ASP A 546 37.87 15.06 -9.71
CA ASP A 546 38.81 14.91 -10.84
C ASP A 546 38.27 13.91 -11.87
N LYS A 547 37.75 12.76 -11.40
CA LYS A 547 37.14 11.76 -12.28
C LYS A 547 35.92 12.32 -13.03
N LEU A 548 35.07 13.10 -12.35
CA LEU A 548 33.92 13.76 -12.98
C LEU A 548 34.33 14.85 -13.97
N ALA A 549 35.45 15.55 -13.75
CA ALA A 549 35.94 16.57 -14.68
C ALA A 549 36.24 15.99 -16.07
N THR A 550 36.63 14.71 -16.16
CA THR A 550 36.83 14.04 -17.46
C THR A 550 35.55 14.02 -18.31
N LEU A 551 34.38 13.95 -17.67
CA LEU A 551 33.07 13.94 -18.33
C LEU A 551 32.64 15.32 -18.84
N LEU A 552 33.32 16.41 -18.48
CA LEU A 552 33.05 17.75 -19.03
C LEU A 552 33.37 17.84 -20.52
N SER A 553 34.12 16.89 -21.06
CA SER A 553 34.44 16.78 -22.50
C SER A 553 33.70 15.64 -23.21
N ASP A 554 32.74 14.99 -22.54
CA ASP A 554 31.98 13.87 -23.11
C ASP A 554 31.22 14.30 -24.38
N PRO A 555 31.14 13.47 -25.44
CA PRO A 555 30.40 13.83 -26.66
C PRO A 555 28.90 14.10 -26.40
N VAL A 556 28.30 13.45 -25.40
CA VAL A 556 26.86 13.56 -25.10
C VAL A 556 26.60 14.75 -24.17
N PRO A 557 25.80 15.76 -24.60
CA PRO A 557 25.57 16.96 -23.80
C PRO A 557 24.84 16.68 -22.47
N GLU A 558 24.00 15.65 -22.39
CA GLU A 558 23.34 15.22 -21.17
C GLU A 558 24.35 14.69 -20.12
N VAL A 559 25.42 14.02 -20.56
CA VAL A 559 26.49 13.56 -19.68
C VAL A 559 27.29 14.74 -19.16
N ARG A 560 27.65 15.69 -20.04
CA ARG A 560 28.33 16.93 -19.64
C ARG A 560 27.50 17.72 -18.63
N ALA A 561 26.20 17.90 -18.88
CA ALA A 561 25.30 18.57 -17.95
C ALA A 561 25.20 17.84 -16.61
N ALA A 562 25.12 16.51 -16.60
CA ALA A 562 25.11 15.73 -15.36
C ALA A 562 26.43 15.85 -14.57
N ALA A 563 27.57 15.94 -15.26
CA ALA A 563 28.86 16.18 -14.63
C ALA A 563 28.94 17.59 -14.00
N VAL A 564 28.45 18.61 -14.72
CA VAL A 564 28.32 19.98 -14.18
C VAL A 564 27.42 20.02 -12.96
N TYR A 565 26.27 19.34 -12.98
CA TYR A 565 25.40 19.20 -11.81
C TYR A 565 26.12 18.55 -10.61
N ALA A 566 26.83 17.45 -10.84
CA ALA A 566 27.54 16.73 -9.79
C ALA A 566 28.67 17.56 -9.15
N LEU A 567 29.44 18.25 -9.99
CA LEU A 567 30.50 19.18 -9.57
C LEU A 567 29.94 20.45 -8.91
N GLY A 568 28.79 20.96 -9.35
CA GLY A 568 28.14 22.09 -8.70
C GLY A 568 27.59 21.73 -7.32
N THR A 569 26.95 20.57 -7.19
CA THR A 569 26.37 20.11 -5.92
C THR A 569 27.41 19.75 -4.86
N ILE A 570 28.66 19.46 -5.24
CA ILE A 570 29.74 19.23 -4.26
C ILE A 570 30.12 20.52 -3.51
N LEU A 571 29.87 21.69 -4.13
CA LEU A 571 30.06 23.02 -3.55
C LEU A 571 28.93 23.39 -2.58
N ASN A 572 27.76 22.76 -2.73
CA ASN A 572 26.59 22.98 -1.86
C ASN A 572 26.74 22.25 -0.52
N CYS A 573 27.54 22.82 0.40
CA CYS A 573 27.82 22.20 1.68
C CYS A 573 27.86 23.23 2.84
N PRO A 574 27.04 23.07 3.88
CA PRO A 574 26.97 23.99 5.03
C PRO A 574 28.10 23.82 6.07
N ALA A 575 29.18 23.10 5.73
CA ALA A 575 30.24 22.76 6.69
C ALA A 575 31.17 23.95 7.02
N LYS A 576 31.86 23.86 8.17
CA LYS A 576 32.91 24.82 8.55
C LYS A 576 33.98 24.89 7.46
N ARG A 577 34.31 26.12 7.07
CA ARG A 577 35.33 26.42 6.07
C ARG A 577 36.72 26.06 6.57
N THR A 578 37.49 25.43 5.70
CA THR A 578 38.92 25.17 5.88
C THR A 578 39.63 25.57 4.59
N ASP A 579 40.89 26.00 4.69
CA ASP A 579 41.68 26.42 3.52
C ASP A 579 41.75 25.32 2.44
N HIS A 580 41.79 24.07 2.88
CA HIS A 580 41.73 22.92 1.97
C HIS A 580 40.40 22.83 1.22
N ALA A 581 39.25 23.05 1.89
CA ALA A 581 37.95 23.06 1.23
C ALA A 581 37.86 24.18 0.19
N ASP A 582 38.36 25.37 0.53
CA ASP A 582 38.30 26.54 -0.36
C ASP A 582 39.19 26.36 -1.59
N THR A 583 40.37 25.73 -1.44
CA THR A 583 41.26 25.39 -2.57
C THR A 583 40.57 24.42 -3.54
N VAL A 584 39.91 23.37 -3.02
CA VAL A 584 39.16 22.40 -3.84
C VAL A 584 38.00 23.09 -4.54
N ASP A 585 37.23 23.93 -3.83
CA ASP A 585 36.08 24.64 -4.39
C ASP A 585 36.49 25.59 -5.53
N GLN A 586 37.60 26.32 -5.37
CA GLN A 586 38.18 27.16 -6.43
C GLN A 586 38.64 26.32 -7.63
N GLY A 587 39.30 25.19 -7.40
CA GLY A 587 39.74 24.27 -8.46
C GLY A 587 38.57 23.73 -9.29
N ILE A 588 37.48 23.34 -8.63
CA ILE A 588 36.26 22.87 -9.28
C ILE A 588 35.60 24.01 -10.08
N GLY A 589 35.50 25.21 -9.50
CA GLY A 589 34.97 26.39 -10.18
C GLY A 589 35.75 26.74 -11.45
N MET A 590 37.08 26.70 -11.38
CA MET A 590 37.95 26.94 -12.54
C MET A 590 37.79 25.87 -13.63
N SER A 591 37.70 24.60 -13.24
CA SER A 591 37.47 23.47 -14.16
C SER A 591 36.14 23.62 -14.91
N LEU A 592 35.07 24.00 -14.20
CA LEU A 592 33.77 24.25 -14.80
C LEU A 592 33.80 25.41 -15.82
N ILE A 593 34.37 26.55 -15.44
CA ILE A 593 34.42 27.73 -16.33
C ILE A 593 35.29 27.44 -17.56
N SER A 594 36.50 26.93 -17.36
CA SER A 594 37.44 26.67 -18.45
C SER A 594 36.93 25.63 -19.46
N SER A 595 36.17 24.63 -18.99
CA SER A 595 35.73 23.52 -19.84
C SER A 595 34.39 23.76 -20.53
N VAL A 596 33.41 24.38 -19.85
CA VAL A 596 32.01 24.43 -20.33
C VAL A 596 31.40 25.82 -20.47
N ALA A 597 32.11 26.92 -20.17
CA ALA A 597 31.57 28.28 -20.31
C ALA A 597 31.08 28.59 -21.74
N HIS A 598 31.78 28.06 -22.74
CA HIS A 598 31.45 28.22 -24.16
C HIS A 598 30.82 26.96 -24.78
N ASP A 599 30.26 26.04 -23.97
CA ASP A 599 29.60 24.82 -24.48
C ASP A 599 28.46 25.19 -25.42
N ALA A 600 28.34 24.51 -26.56
CA ALA A 600 27.29 24.77 -27.56
C ALA A 600 25.87 24.49 -27.02
N SER A 601 25.72 23.52 -26.12
CA SER A 601 24.43 23.09 -25.59
C SER A 601 23.90 24.06 -24.52
N PRO A 602 22.68 24.61 -24.70
CA PRO A 602 22.07 25.45 -23.69
C PRO A 602 21.75 24.70 -22.40
N LEU A 603 21.58 23.37 -22.45
CA LEU A 603 21.36 22.54 -21.26
C LEU A 603 22.57 22.60 -20.32
N VAL A 604 23.77 22.43 -20.87
CA VAL A 604 25.03 22.47 -20.11
C VAL A 604 25.27 23.86 -19.55
N ARG A 605 25.07 24.92 -20.36
CA ARG A 605 25.24 26.30 -19.90
C ARG A 605 24.24 26.71 -18.81
N LYS A 606 22.98 26.26 -18.89
CA LYS A 606 22.00 26.49 -17.82
C LYS A 606 22.44 25.83 -16.52
N GLU A 607 22.89 24.58 -16.58
CA GLU A 607 23.37 23.87 -15.40
C GLU A 607 24.65 24.51 -14.83
N LEU A 608 25.53 25.05 -15.68
CA LEU A 608 26.71 25.80 -15.25
C LEU A 608 26.33 27.02 -14.42
N VAL A 609 25.32 27.79 -14.83
CA VAL A 609 24.84 28.95 -14.05
C VAL A 609 24.37 28.50 -12.66
N VAL A 610 23.60 27.41 -12.59
CA VAL A 610 23.13 26.84 -11.31
C VAL A 610 24.31 26.34 -10.48
N ALA A 611 25.33 25.73 -11.07
CA ALA A 611 26.53 25.29 -10.36
C ALA A 611 27.33 26.46 -9.78
N LEU A 612 27.53 27.53 -10.56
CA LEU A 612 28.29 28.73 -10.16
C LEU A 612 27.58 29.52 -9.06
N GLN A 613 26.26 29.39 -8.91
CA GLN A 613 25.53 30.02 -7.80
C GLN A 613 26.10 29.59 -6.44
N TRP A 614 26.56 28.35 -6.32
CA TRP A 614 27.11 27.84 -5.07
C TRP A 614 28.45 28.47 -4.79
N LEU A 615 29.29 28.67 -5.82
CA LEU A 615 30.57 29.36 -5.70
C LEU A 615 30.38 30.83 -5.29
N LEU A 616 29.34 31.49 -5.83
CA LEU A 616 28.95 32.84 -5.44
C LEU A 616 28.52 32.90 -3.97
N ALA A 617 27.64 32.01 -3.53
CA ALA A 617 27.20 31.94 -2.13
C ALA A 617 28.36 31.61 -1.17
N VAL A 618 29.32 30.83 -1.65
CA VAL A 618 30.52 30.40 -0.94
C VAL A 618 31.50 31.58 -0.77
N PHE A 619 31.77 32.35 -1.83
CA PHE A 619 32.73 33.44 -1.83
C PHE A 619 32.07 34.82 -2.02
N GLU A 620 30.92 35.02 -1.37
CA GLU A 620 30.04 36.17 -1.58
C GLU A 620 30.78 37.50 -1.44
N THR A 621 31.54 37.67 -0.35
CA THR A 621 32.31 38.90 -0.09
C THR A 621 33.32 39.21 -1.19
N GLN A 622 34.01 38.19 -1.71
CA GLN A 622 34.97 38.35 -2.80
C GLN A 622 34.27 38.75 -4.10
N PHE A 623 33.16 38.10 -4.44
CA PHE A 623 32.41 38.42 -5.65
C PHE A 623 31.72 39.78 -5.58
N VAL A 624 31.24 40.21 -4.41
CA VAL A 624 30.72 41.56 -4.19
C VAL A 624 31.80 42.60 -4.42
N ALA A 625 33.02 42.40 -3.90
CA ALA A 625 34.13 43.31 -4.13
C ALA A 625 34.49 43.42 -5.63
N VAL A 626 34.53 42.29 -6.33
CA VAL A 626 34.76 42.26 -7.79
C VAL A 626 33.63 42.96 -8.56
N ALA A 627 32.37 42.76 -8.17
CA ALA A 627 31.23 43.43 -8.79
C ALA A 627 31.28 44.96 -8.60
N PHE A 628 31.68 45.44 -7.42
CA PHE A 628 31.89 46.87 -7.19
C PHE A 628 32.99 47.43 -8.09
N GLN A 629 34.10 46.70 -8.27
CA GLN A 629 35.19 47.12 -9.17
C GLN A 629 34.69 47.24 -10.62
N PHE A 630 33.97 46.24 -11.14
CA PHE A 630 33.39 46.32 -12.48
C PHE A 630 32.39 47.46 -12.65
N LEU A 631 31.55 47.73 -11.63
CA LEU A 631 30.60 48.84 -11.67
C LEU A 631 31.31 50.20 -11.70
N GLU A 632 32.40 50.35 -10.93
CA GLU A 632 33.23 51.55 -10.97
C GLU A 632 33.90 51.74 -12.32
N GLU A 633 34.40 50.66 -12.95
CA GLU A 633 34.99 50.68 -14.29
C GLU A 633 33.98 51.06 -15.37
N GLU A 634 32.78 50.45 -15.39
CA GLU A 634 31.71 50.81 -16.32
C GLU A 634 31.27 52.27 -16.15
N THR A 635 31.21 52.76 -14.91
CA THR A 635 30.87 54.16 -14.63
C THR A 635 31.96 55.13 -15.13
N LYS A 636 33.24 54.75 -15.03
CA LYS A 636 34.37 55.51 -15.57
C LYS A 636 34.35 55.52 -17.10
N GLU A 637 34.04 54.40 -17.75
CA GLU A 637 33.92 54.34 -19.22
C GLU A 637 32.73 55.16 -19.73
N GLN A 638 31.56 55.06 -19.10
CA GLN A 638 30.39 55.86 -19.48
C GLN A 638 30.60 57.38 -19.28
N SER A 639 31.35 57.77 -18.24
CA SER A 639 31.71 59.18 -18.03
C SER A 639 32.76 59.66 -19.03
N ALA A 640 33.67 58.79 -19.48
CA ALA A 640 34.60 59.10 -20.57
C ALA A 640 33.87 59.38 -21.90
N PHE A 641 32.81 58.63 -22.24
CA PHE A 641 31.97 58.86 -23.43
C PHE A 641 31.12 60.15 -23.38
N LEU A 642 30.98 60.79 -22.21
CA LEU A 642 30.24 62.04 -22.02
C LEU A 642 31.15 63.28 -21.96
N SER A 643 32.45 63.12 -22.20
CA SER A 643 33.43 64.21 -22.29
C SER A 643 33.31 64.94 -23.64
N PRO A 644 33.04 66.25 -23.70
CA PRO A 644 32.82 66.96 -24.96
C PRO A 644 34.13 67.54 -25.49
N ASP A 645 34.85 66.80 -26.32
CA ASP A 645 35.89 67.37 -27.19
C ASP A 645 35.87 66.76 -28.59
N CYS A 646 34.88 67.19 -29.40
CA CYS A 646 35.02 67.43 -30.85
C CYS A 646 33.73 68.07 -31.42
N THR A 647 33.89 69.16 -32.18
CA THR A 647 32.84 69.84 -32.97
C THR A 647 32.82 69.28 -34.43
N PRO A 648 31.88 69.64 -35.33
CA PRO A 648 30.66 68.86 -35.56
C PRO A 648 30.48 68.37 -37.01
N ALA A 649 29.82 67.23 -37.21
CA ALA A 649 29.20 66.89 -38.50
C ALA A 649 27.86 66.16 -38.30
N ALA A 650 26.79 66.90 -38.57
CA ALA A 650 25.46 66.52 -39.05
C ALA A 650 24.79 65.19 -38.59
N MET A 651 23.69 65.42 -37.86
CA MET A 651 22.34 64.84 -38.03
C MET A 651 21.85 63.69 -37.13
N LYS A 652 20.88 64.14 -36.31
CA LYS A 652 19.60 63.53 -35.89
C LYS A 652 19.64 62.23 -35.08
N LYS A 653 19.33 62.35 -33.78
CA LYS A 653 18.45 61.39 -33.10
C LYS A 653 17.57 62.04 -32.04
N VAL A 654 16.34 61.56 -32.05
CA VAL A 654 15.15 61.94 -31.29
C VAL A 654 15.29 61.54 -29.82
N ALA A 655 14.69 62.35 -28.95
CA ALA A 655 14.64 62.19 -27.50
C ALA A 655 13.81 60.97 -27.03
N SER A 656 14.17 60.38 -25.89
CA SER A 656 13.35 60.45 -24.68
C SER A 656 14.11 59.92 -23.46
N ARG A 657 14.03 60.69 -22.38
CA ARG A 657 14.53 60.41 -21.02
C ARG A 657 13.60 59.41 -20.32
N ASP A 658 14.15 58.64 -19.38
CA ASP A 658 13.62 58.61 -18.01
C ASP A 658 14.74 58.25 -17.01
N ARG A 659 14.96 59.16 -16.05
CA ARG A 659 15.95 59.10 -14.96
C ARG A 659 15.24 58.65 -13.70
N ILE A 660 15.70 57.58 -13.06
CA ILE A 660 15.39 57.29 -11.64
C ILE A 660 16.48 57.94 -10.78
N LYS A 661 16.07 58.75 -9.81
CA LYS A 661 16.91 59.51 -8.87
C LYS A 661 17.48 58.58 -7.79
N LEU A 662 18.80 58.59 -7.59
CA LEU A 662 19.46 58.10 -6.38
C LEU A 662 19.62 59.25 -5.38
N LEU A 663 19.15 59.04 -4.14
CA LEU A 663 19.42 59.90 -2.98
C LEU A 663 20.77 59.50 -2.35
N PRO A 664 21.54 60.44 -1.77
CA PRO A 664 22.83 60.14 -1.16
C PRO A 664 22.67 59.68 0.29
N ILE A 665 23.49 58.71 0.72
CA ILE A 665 23.66 58.35 2.14
C ILE A 665 25.09 58.74 2.56
N PRO A 666 25.30 59.36 3.74
CA PRO A 666 26.59 59.91 4.12
C PRO A 666 27.56 58.86 4.67
N SER A 667 28.82 59.04 4.33
CA SER A 667 29.98 58.39 4.93
C SER A 667 30.18 58.85 6.37
N ASN A 668 30.01 57.96 7.35
CA ASN A 668 30.86 57.78 8.54
C ASN A 668 30.17 56.84 9.54
N ILE A 669 30.87 55.77 9.92
CA ILE A 669 31.24 55.39 11.31
C ILE A 669 31.84 53.98 11.24
N LEU A 670 33.18 53.94 11.19
CA LEU A 670 33.97 52.84 11.73
C LEU A 670 34.13 53.12 13.23
N SER A 671 33.40 52.42 14.10
CA SER A 671 33.88 52.12 15.45
C SER A 671 33.09 50.97 16.07
N ALA A 672 33.82 50.01 16.62
CA ALA A 672 33.31 48.87 17.35
C ALA A 672 32.44 49.26 18.57
N ALA A 673 31.31 48.60 18.73
CA ALA A 673 30.66 48.36 20.03
C ALA A 673 29.75 47.13 19.94
N VAL A 674 29.98 46.17 20.81
CA VAL A 674 29.13 45.00 21.08
C VAL A 674 27.86 45.49 21.79
N VAL A 675 26.67 45.19 21.26
CA VAL A 675 25.41 45.19 22.03
C VAL A 675 24.48 44.10 21.48
N ASP A 676 24.00 43.27 22.41
CA ASP A 676 23.00 42.21 22.28
C ASP A 676 21.63 42.68 21.73
N GLY A 677 20.99 41.78 20.97
CA GLY A 677 19.55 41.51 21.05
C GLY A 677 18.57 42.38 20.24
N LEU A 678 17.96 41.78 19.20
CA LEU A 678 16.53 41.81 18.78
C LEU A 678 16.38 41.59 17.25
N PRO A 679 15.21 41.17 16.75
CA PRO A 679 14.74 39.79 16.57
C PRO A 679 14.88 39.27 15.12
N GLU A 680 14.87 37.95 14.96
CA GLU A 680 14.81 37.24 13.66
C GLU A 680 13.67 37.77 12.77
N ALA A 681 14.03 38.38 11.64
CA ALA A 681 13.10 38.63 10.55
C ALA A 681 12.85 37.31 9.81
N ALA A 682 11.65 36.75 9.98
CA ALA A 682 11.18 35.57 9.27
C ALA A 682 11.24 35.79 7.75
N LEU A 683 12.22 35.17 7.09
CA LEU A 683 12.23 34.98 5.65
C LEU A 683 11.00 34.13 5.29
N ALA A 684 10.03 34.77 4.63
CA ALA A 684 8.84 34.12 4.12
C ALA A 684 9.25 32.97 3.18
N ALA A 685 8.95 31.74 3.61
CA ALA A 685 9.08 30.55 2.79
C ALA A 685 8.23 30.72 1.51
N PRO A 686 8.72 30.27 0.33
CA PRO A 686 7.92 30.31 -0.88
C PRO A 686 6.65 29.47 -0.67
N ALA A 687 5.51 30.06 -1.02
CA ALA A 687 4.19 29.45 -0.88
C ALA A 687 4.20 28.04 -1.51
N GLN A 688 3.91 27.03 -0.69
CA GLN A 688 3.74 25.67 -1.18
C GLN A 688 2.58 25.63 -2.18
N PRO A 689 2.75 25.01 -3.36
CA PRO A 689 1.62 24.71 -4.22
C PRO A 689 0.65 23.79 -3.45
N PRO A 690 -0.67 23.85 -3.74
CA PRO A 690 -1.66 23.01 -3.06
C PRO A 690 -1.24 21.54 -3.16
N PRO A 691 -1.46 20.72 -2.11
CA PRO A 691 -1.02 19.34 -2.14
C PRO A 691 -1.75 18.61 -3.26
N ALA A 692 -1.00 18.22 -4.30
CA ALA A 692 -1.46 17.18 -5.20
C ALA A 692 -1.88 15.97 -4.36
N ASP A 693 -2.97 15.31 -4.74
CA ASP A 693 -3.55 14.17 -4.03
C ASP A 693 -2.54 13.00 -3.97
N ARG A 694 -1.66 13.03 -2.96
CA ARG A 694 -0.50 12.15 -2.79
C ARG A 694 -0.95 10.81 -2.21
N MET A 695 -0.91 9.77 -3.03
CA MET A 695 -1.21 8.40 -2.60
C MET A 695 -0.02 7.79 -1.83
N ARG A 696 0.15 8.14 -0.54
CA ARG A 696 1.17 7.53 0.33
C ARG A 696 0.77 6.12 0.78
N ARG A 697 1.72 5.17 0.78
CA ARG A 697 1.51 3.72 0.96
C ARG A 697 2.39 3.15 2.08
N VAL A 698 1.97 1.99 2.61
CA VAL A 698 2.40 1.43 3.89
C VAL A 698 2.91 0.00 3.71
N SER A 699 3.94 -0.34 4.47
CA SER A 699 4.73 -1.56 4.45
C SER A 699 4.08 -2.79 5.10
N SER A 700 4.39 -3.95 4.56
CA SER A 700 3.97 -5.25 5.08
C SER A 700 5.02 -5.84 6.03
N SER A 701 4.68 -5.90 7.32
CA SER A 701 5.15 -6.96 8.20
C SER A 701 3.97 -7.88 8.50
N THR A 702 4.08 -9.14 8.04
CA THR A 702 3.78 -10.42 8.74
C THR A 702 3.59 -11.60 7.77
N SER A 703 4.24 -12.73 8.11
CA SER A 703 3.91 -14.12 7.76
C SER A 703 3.92 -14.52 6.27
N ILE A 704 5.12 -14.64 5.71
CA ILE A 704 5.34 -15.69 4.69
C ILE A 704 6.50 -16.49 5.26
N SER A 705 6.15 -17.55 5.98
CA SER A 705 6.96 -18.76 6.03
C SER A 705 6.79 -19.48 4.70
#